data_AF-A0A7M7KBR6-F1
#
_entry.id   AF-A0A7M7KBR6-F1
#
_cell.length_a   1.000
_cell.length_b   1.000
_cell.length_c   1.000
_cell.angle_alpha   90.00
_cell.angle_beta   90.00
_cell.angle_gamma   90.00
#
_symmetry.space_group_name_H-M   'P 1'
#
loop_
_entity.id
_entity.type
_entity.pdbx_description
1 polymer ?
#
loop_
_entity_poly.entity_id
_entity_poly.type
_entity_poly.pdbx_seq_one_letter_code
_entity_poly.pdbx_strand_id
1 'polypeptide(L)'
;MCSVASRGGRSNPVRVFRKYLPFIFVALAIIISQGLFLVYSLHWLPESLPPAGAFHTSKPLRANSTQGHYLHGGLTSKNYKEHVEGGGELLRRSTTELPFEPSCSLNGTEVQSALKRAQTAHCKRQIADVFCAHLRRSLYPTFLNNTCPSKEGNPGDTIGCFRLPNIDSLQTPHYVANNTLAKHSAVSYPTPMSCVWACLRVGAPFAVFRSSSSQQEERRCACAKVQDKSWKRVEKPCSDDQCQDCGELYKTGLPIQMKKHQPLMPPADLSDNSPRAKIVFLLTVNGRALRQLKRLISVLNTTSTEQHFFYVHVDQRQDYLYRSLKELEDPSWLRVTPQRFSTIWGGASLLQMLLSCFQELLHLDKSTDRWDYVVNLSESDFPIKRVGELELFLGDNKGYNFVRSHGQDTPKFISKQALMKTFLECETRMWRLGDRELPRGIRFDGGSDWVALHRGFVQWVIQNRAHDPLLVGLEALFRHTLLPAESYFHTVLHNSGFCTLIVDNNLRFVNWRRKQGCKCQYRHVVDWCGCSPNVLLEDDEGKVAVLSRKTVFFARKFEPVLSQKIVDFIEDTMLKIKRKPTSNLASETSYWQNEFHYLDRSPVPDQGRLSAWSSLARLSAHHLGQLGSRCVLRASRVLETWLYFQHDLFKGVIIQYEARAEHLPEPVKVEALVSPIKSFQKSGKFENDPFDDRLRRIEVSSDFDVKELLFRNFAGIMGPQSEPGVLHEWGRGPASSVTFVWIDPAQVVAGSYEVKVGISEQIEHHKPPLRKPLRPGVWKLKMFKNWVLMAETSFIVVPQTHLGGLPVKNTTIAAQLNGGPAKGYTEADLSTVEDFLGISKATKETLIREATLRSLRSGAVLEEWADALTFSRWSVKRICFAATPAHPTGGVFCPQLRIEPCHYTSWSTLAPDVKEMLSAL
;
A
#
# COMPACT_ATOMS: atom_id res chain seq x y z
N MET A 1 -33.30 21.58 57.62
CA MET A 1 -34.37 22.62 57.60
C MET A 1 -33.72 23.99 57.62
N CYS A 2 -34.27 24.93 56.86
CA CYS A 2 -33.92 26.36 56.64
C CYS A 2 -32.77 27.01 57.43
N SER A 3 -31.92 27.82 56.76
CA SER A 3 -31.91 29.29 56.94
C SER A 3 -30.70 29.97 56.27
N VAL A 4 -30.94 31.21 55.85
CA VAL A 4 -30.12 32.18 55.11
C VAL A 4 -29.05 32.83 56.00
N ALA A 5 -27.87 33.16 55.45
CA ALA A 5 -27.16 34.41 55.78
C ALA A 5 -26.02 34.71 54.78
N SER A 6 -26.10 35.88 54.14
CA SER A 6 -25.04 36.49 53.35
C SER A 6 -24.05 37.24 54.26
N ARG A 7 -22.73 37.13 53.98
CA ARG A 7 -21.72 38.20 54.13
C ARG A 7 -20.30 37.73 53.76
N GLY A 8 -19.54 38.65 53.16
CA GLY A 8 -18.07 38.64 53.09
C GLY A 8 -17.52 38.24 51.72
N GLY A 9 -16.57 38.92 51.10
CA GLY A 9 -15.74 40.05 51.51
C GLY A 9 -14.87 40.45 50.32
N ARG A 10 -14.47 41.72 50.26
CA ARG A 10 -13.63 42.31 49.20
C ARG A 10 -12.33 41.51 49.03
N SER A 11 -12.05 41.07 47.82
CA SER A 11 -10.82 40.38 47.45
C SER A 11 -9.66 41.37 47.35
N ASN A 12 -8.59 41.07 48.07
CA ASN A 12 -7.38 41.87 48.18
C ASN A 12 -6.52 41.74 46.90
N PRO A 13 -6.28 42.81 46.11
CA PRO A 13 -5.67 42.73 44.77
C PRO A 13 -4.23 42.17 44.77
N VAL A 14 -3.54 42.17 45.91
CA VAL A 14 -2.18 41.65 46.06
C VAL A 14 -2.11 40.12 45.88
N ARG A 15 -3.20 39.39 46.17
CA ARG A 15 -3.24 37.91 46.06
C ARG A 15 -3.45 37.42 44.62
N VAL A 16 -4.13 38.20 43.79
CA VAL A 16 -4.33 37.90 42.36
C VAL A 16 -3.02 38.12 41.60
N PHE A 17 -2.28 39.19 41.90
CA PHE A 17 -1.02 39.50 41.22
C PHE A 17 0.06 38.42 41.44
N ARG A 18 0.17 37.85 42.65
CA ARG A 18 1.09 36.72 42.93
C ARG A 18 0.72 35.43 42.19
N LYS A 19 -0.55 35.22 41.86
CA LYS A 19 -1.01 33.99 41.17
C LYS A 19 -0.67 34.01 39.67
N TYR A 20 -0.56 35.19 39.06
CA TYR A 20 -0.26 35.35 37.63
C TYR A 20 1.19 35.75 37.33
N LEU A 21 1.98 36.10 38.35
CA LEU A 21 3.40 36.44 38.21
C LEU A 21 4.23 35.38 37.44
N PRO A 22 4.06 34.06 37.67
CA PRO A 22 4.81 33.05 36.91
C PRO A 22 4.46 33.04 35.42
N PHE A 23 3.19 33.28 35.07
CA PHE A 23 2.74 33.32 33.68
C PHE A 23 3.25 34.57 32.95
N ILE A 24 3.38 35.69 33.67
CA ILE A 24 3.98 36.92 33.14
C ILE A 24 5.48 36.70 32.85
N PHE A 25 6.22 36.02 33.74
CA PHE A 25 7.63 35.69 33.49
C PHE A 25 7.82 34.73 32.30
N VAL A 26 6.94 33.75 32.13
CA VAL A 26 6.97 32.85 30.97
C VAL A 26 6.66 33.61 29.67
N ALA A 27 5.66 34.50 29.68
CA ALA A 27 5.34 35.32 28.52
C ALA A 27 6.50 36.28 28.15
N LEU A 28 7.13 36.90 29.15
CA LEU A 28 8.32 37.74 28.94
C LEU A 28 9.51 36.94 28.39
N ALA A 29 9.74 35.72 28.88
CA ALA A 29 10.81 34.86 28.38
C ALA A 29 10.58 34.43 26.91
N ILE A 30 9.32 34.18 26.53
CA ILE A 30 8.96 33.88 25.12
C ILE A 30 9.18 35.10 24.23
N ILE A 31 8.77 36.29 24.68
CA ILE A 31 8.95 37.54 23.92
C ILE A 31 10.45 37.87 23.78
N ILE A 32 11.24 37.72 24.85
CA ILE A 32 12.70 37.93 24.80
C ILE A 32 13.37 36.90 23.89
N SER A 33 12.94 35.64 23.93
CA SER A 33 13.44 34.58 23.04
C SER A 33 13.12 34.87 21.57
N GLN A 34 11.91 35.32 21.26
CA GLN A 34 11.52 35.71 19.90
C GLN A 34 12.26 36.96 19.43
N GLY A 35 12.47 37.93 20.32
CA GLY A 35 13.28 39.13 20.06
C GLY A 35 14.75 38.80 19.78
N LEU A 36 15.36 37.93 20.59
CA LEU A 36 16.73 37.46 20.39
C LEU A 36 16.87 36.65 19.09
N PHE A 37 15.87 35.85 18.74
CA PHE A 37 15.86 35.12 17.46
C PHE A 37 15.74 36.06 16.25
N LEU A 38 14.94 37.12 16.36
CA LEU A 38 14.84 38.16 15.33
C LEU A 38 16.15 38.96 15.21
N VAL A 39 16.78 39.34 16.33
CA VAL A 39 18.07 40.03 16.35
C VAL A 39 19.19 39.14 15.78
N TYR A 40 19.21 37.85 16.12
CA TYR A 40 20.15 36.88 15.56
C TYR A 40 19.94 36.67 14.05
N SER A 41 18.69 36.65 13.60
CA SER A 41 18.34 36.52 12.18
C SER A 41 18.66 37.78 11.37
N LEU A 42 18.62 38.95 12.01
CA LEU A 42 18.97 40.24 11.40
C LEU A 42 20.48 40.54 11.43
N HIS A 43 21.25 39.94 12.35
CA HIS A 43 22.72 40.04 12.41
C HIS A 43 23.47 39.10 11.45
N TRP A 44 22.76 38.20 10.74
CA TRP A 44 23.33 37.26 9.76
C TRP A 44 22.83 37.50 8.33
N LEU A 45 22.47 38.74 8.00
CA LEU A 45 22.32 39.18 6.61
C LEU A 45 23.71 39.59 6.08
N PRO A 46 24.28 38.90 5.08
CA PRO A 46 25.46 39.40 4.40
C PRO A 46 25.10 40.67 3.64
N GLU A 47 25.93 41.69 3.81
CA GLU A 47 25.84 42.98 3.11
C GLU A 47 25.86 42.83 1.58
N SER A 48 25.14 43.77 0.97
CA SER A 48 24.96 44.10 -0.45
C SER A 48 26.11 43.77 -1.43
N LEU A 49 25.72 43.27 -2.61
CA LEU A 49 26.45 43.51 -3.87
C LEU A 49 25.54 44.24 -4.90
N PRO A 50 26.11 45.14 -5.73
CA PRO A 50 25.40 46.17 -6.53
C PRO A 50 25.04 45.69 -7.96
N PRO A 51 24.41 46.52 -8.82
CA PRO A 51 23.73 46.06 -10.03
C PRO A 51 24.61 46.10 -11.30
N ALA A 52 24.09 45.42 -12.33
CA ALA A 52 24.42 45.47 -13.76
C ALA A 52 25.41 44.43 -14.32
N GLY A 53 25.02 43.86 -15.46
CA GLY A 53 25.89 43.73 -16.63
C GLY A 53 26.66 42.42 -16.81
N ALA A 54 26.24 41.66 -17.82
CA ALA A 54 27.06 40.83 -18.72
C ALA A 54 28.27 40.05 -18.14
N PHE A 55 28.23 38.71 -18.20
CA PHE A 55 28.93 37.93 -19.23
C PHE A 55 28.94 36.42 -18.95
N HIS A 56 29.07 35.68 -20.06
CA HIS A 56 29.61 34.32 -20.23
C HIS A 56 28.74 33.09 -19.91
N THR A 57 28.02 32.70 -20.96
CA THR A 57 27.74 31.32 -21.33
C THR A 57 29.03 30.53 -21.55
N SER A 58 29.33 29.55 -20.69
CA SER A 58 30.30 28.50 -21.01
C SER A 58 29.59 27.36 -21.73
N LYS A 59 29.68 27.39 -23.07
CA LYS A 59 29.31 26.32 -23.99
C LYS A 59 30.14 25.05 -23.70
N PRO A 60 29.58 23.83 -23.82
CA PRO A 60 30.39 22.63 -24.01
C PRO A 60 30.97 22.62 -25.42
N LEU A 61 32.27 22.33 -25.51
CA LEU A 61 33.08 22.30 -26.73
C LEU A 61 32.57 21.27 -27.73
N ARG A 62 32.26 21.77 -28.94
CA ARG A 62 32.05 21.04 -30.18
C ARG A 62 33.42 20.88 -30.84
N ALA A 63 33.86 19.66 -31.13
CA ALA A 63 34.97 19.42 -32.06
C ALA A 63 34.39 19.30 -33.48
N ASN A 64 34.90 20.14 -34.37
CA ASN A 64 34.59 20.16 -35.81
C ASN A 64 35.18 18.94 -36.51
N SER A 65 34.41 18.35 -37.43
CA SER A 65 34.97 17.68 -38.61
C SER A 65 34.38 18.35 -39.85
N THR A 66 35.24 18.82 -40.74
CA THR A 66 34.88 19.32 -42.06
C THR A 66 35.88 18.84 -43.10
N GLN A 67 35.30 18.43 -44.24
CA GLN A 67 35.81 18.38 -45.62
C GLN A 67 36.34 17.06 -46.21
N GLY A 68 35.84 16.78 -47.42
CA GLY A 68 36.37 15.85 -48.44
C GLY A 68 35.38 14.76 -48.90
N HIS A 69 34.27 15.08 -49.59
CA HIS A 69 34.09 15.06 -51.05
C HIS A 69 34.25 13.70 -51.81
N TYR A 70 33.11 13.27 -52.39
CA TYR A 70 32.89 12.75 -53.76
C TYR A 70 33.19 11.29 -54.21
N LEU A 71 32.11 10.66 -54.73
CA LEU A 71 31.96 9.87 -55.98
C LEU A 71 31.77 8.32 -55.94
N HIS A 72 30.58 7.94 -56.45
CA HIS A 72 30.19 6.89 -57.43
C HIS A 72 30.48 5.38 -57.28
N GLY A 73 29.43 4.61 -57.65
CA GLY A 73 29.43 3.23 -58.19
C GLY A 73 28.97 2.18 -57.15
N GLY A 74 27.95 1.33 -57.32
CA GLY A 74 27.28 0.79 -58.51
C GLY A 74 27.51 -0.74 -58.57
N LEU A 75 26.41 -1.53 -58.57
CA LEU A 75 26.30 -2.98 -58.92
C LEU A 75 26.81 -3.97 -57.83
N THR A 76 26.30 -5.18 -57.55
CA THR A 76 25.24 -6.07 -58.07
C THR A 76 25.09 -7.32 -57.14
N SER A 77 23.88 -7.86 -57.03
CA SER A 77 23.51 -9.31 -57.09
C SER A 77 24.16 -10.39 -56.18
N LYS A 78 23.29 -10.98 -55.33
CA LYS A 78 23.01 -12.43 -55.06
C LYS A 78 23.92 -13.30 -54.16
N ASN A 79 23.19 -13.95 -53.23
CA ASN A 79 23.21 -15.35 -52.76
C ASN A 79 23.92 -15.75 -51.44
N TYR A 80 23.07 -16.15 -50.48
CA TYR A 80 23.10 -17.39 -49.65
C TYR A 80 24.38 -17.79 -48.88
N LYS A 81 24.36 -17.69 -47.54
CA LYS A 81 24.32 -18.82 -46.56
C LYS A 81 24.61 -18.38 -45.11
N GLU A 82 24.13 -19.22 -44.19
CA GLU A 82 24.15 -19.13 -42.72
C GLU A 82 25.53 -19.21 -42.06
N HIS A 83 25.52 -18.86 -40.76
CA HIS A 83 26.42 -19.20 -39.64
C HIS A 83 27.41 -18.15 -39.11
N VAL A 84 27.06 -17.65 -37.90
CA VAL A 84 27.85 -17.50 -36.65
C VAL A 84 29.20 -16.78 -36.71
N GLU A 85 29.24 -15.57 -36.13
CA GLU A 85 30.23 -14.96 -35.21
C GLU A 85 30.00 -13.43 -35.25
N GLY A 86 29.77 -12.75 -34.13
CA GLY A 86 30.81 -12.26 -33.25
C GLY A 86 30.50 -10.77 -32.99
N GLY A 87 30.57 -10.33 -31.74
CA GLY A 87 29.93 -9.11 -31.27
C GLY A 87 30.57 -7.79 -31.74
N GLY A 88 29.78 -6.73 -31.58
CA GLY A 88 30.25 -5.35 -31.60
C GLY A 88 29.30 -4.41 -32.34
N GLU A 89 28.27 -3.90 -31.65
CA GLU A 89 27.84 -2.48 -31.77
C GLU A 89 26.68 -2.20 -30.80
N LEU A 90 27.07 -1.91 -29.57
CA LEU A 90 26.24 -1.30 -28.55
C LEU A 90 26.58 0.19 -28.57
N LEU A 91 25.98 0.99 -29.47
CA LEU A 91 25.88 2.47 -29.37
C LEU A 91 25.20 3.09 -30.62
N ARG A 92 23.86 3.04 -30.65
CA ARG A 92 22.92 4.08 -31.14
C ARG A 92 21.54 3.46 -31.38
N ARG A 93 20.69 3.42 -30.35
CA ARG A 93 19.23 3.25 -30.53
C ARG A 93 18.51 4.32 -29.73
N SER A 94 18.25 5.44 -30.39
CA SER A 94 17.43 6.54 -29.88
C SER A 94 16.19 6.70 -30.75
N THR A 95 15.36 5.65 -30.77
CA THR A 95 13.93 5.69 -31.07
C THR A 95 13.37 4.44 -30.41
N THR A 96 12.27 4.54 -29.66
CA THR A 96 11.51 3.36 -29.21
C THR A 96 11.03 2.63 -30.46
N GLU A 97 11.79 1.66 -30.97
CA GLU A 97 11.34 0.75 -32.02
C GLU A 97 10.11 0.02 -31.48
N LEU A 98 8.93 0.48 -31.90
CA LEU A 98 7.68 -0.19 -31.63
C LEU A 98 7.57 -1.37 -32.61
N PRO A 99 7.14 -2.55 -32.17
CA PRO A 99 6.98 -3.71 -33.04
C PRO A 99 5.75 -3.61 -33.96
N PHE A 100 5.22 -2.41 -34.17
CA PHE A 100 4.03 -2.10 -34.94
C PHE A 100 4.01 -0.61 -35.32
N GLU A 101 3.25 -0.27 -36.36
CA GLU A 101 3.00 1.12 -36.73
C GLU A 101 1.79 1.67 -35.96
N PRO A 102 1.95 2.78 -35.19
CA PRO A 102 0.84 3.38 -34.46
C PRO A 102 -0.09 4.17 -35.39
N SER A 103 -1.39 4.20 -35.05
CA SER A 103 -2.40 4.89 -35.86
C SER A 103 -2.38 6.44 -35.75
N CYS A 104 -1.46 7.00 -34.96
CA CYS A 104 -1.26 8.43 -34.79
C CYS A 104 0.17 8.74 -34.33
N SER A 105 0.55 10.02 -34.32
CA SER A 105 1.85 10.47 -33.80
C SER A 105 1.88 10.45 -32.26
N LEU A 106 2.87 9.77 -31.69
CA LEU A 106 3.02 9.54 -30.23
C LEU A 106 3.97 10.56 -29.58
N ASN A 107 3.68 11.86 -29.73
CA ASN A 107 4.58 12.95 -29.31
C ASN A 107 4.45 13.37 -27.83
N GLY A 108 3.50 12.81 -27.07
CA GLY A 108 3.30 13.17 -25.66
C GLY A 108 4.41 12.63 -24.75
N THR A 109 4.91 13.45 -23.81
CA THR A 109 5.99 13.06 -22.90
C THR A 109 5.59 11.89 -21.98
N GLU A 110 4.34 11.86 -21.53
CA GLU A 110 3.79 10.82 -20.65
C GLU A 110 3.63 9.48 -21.39
N VAL A 111 3.06 9.50 -22.61
CA VAL A 111 2.94 8.29 -23.45
C VAL A 111 4.30 7.74 -23.86
N GLN A 112 5.26 8.59 -24.23
CA GLN A 112 6.63 8.15 -24.55
C GLN A 112 7.33 7.51 -23.34
N SER A 113 7.16 8.10 -22.16
CA SER A 113 7.67 7.53 -20.90
C SER A 113 7.03 6.17 -20.60
N ALA A 114 5.73 6.01 -20.84
CA ALA A 114 5.03 4.73 -20.68
C ALA A 114 5.55 3.67 -21.66
N LEU A 115 5.64 4.00 -22.95
CA LEU A 115 6.14 3.08 -24.00
C LEU A 115 7.57 2.61 -23.78
N LYS A 116 8.45 3.49 -23.26
CA LYS A 116 9.84 3.14 -22.94
C LYS A 116 9.94 2.13 -21.79
N ARG A 117 9.01 2.19 -20.84
CA ARG A 117 9.02 1.37 -19.61
C ARG A 117 8.19 0.09 -19.73
N ALA A 118 7.16 0.07 -20.58
CA ALA A 118 6.36 -1.12 -20.86
C ALA A 118 7.22 -2.23 -21.46
N GLN A 119 7.02 -3.46 -21.02
CA GLN A 119 7.92 -4.58 -21.30
C GLN A 119 7.48 -5.41 -22.51
N THR A 120 6.17 -5.58 -22.70
CA THR A 120 5.55 -6.44 -23.71
C THR A 120 5.04 -5.63 -24.90
N ALA A 121 5.09 -6.24 -26.08
CA ALA A 121 4.54 -5.66 -27.30
C ALA A 121 3.02 -5.38 -27.19
N HIS A 122 2.29 -6.24 -26.48
CA HIS A 122 0.86 -6.10 -26.28
C HIS A 122 0.50 -4.84 -25.50
N CYS A 123 1.14 -4.61 -24.35
CA CYS A 123 0.90 -3.41 -23.55
C CYS A 123 1.34 -2.14 -24.29
N LYS A 124 2.47 -2.18 -25.02
CA LYS A 124 2.88 -1.05 -25.90
C LYS A 124 1.81 -0.72 -26.95
N ARG A 125 1.17 -1.73 -27.55
CA ARG A 125 0.07 -1.53 -28.51
C ARG A 125 -1.15 -0.90 -27.84
N GLN A 126 -1.58 -1.42 -26.69
CA GLN A 126 -2.69 -0.85 -25.93
C GLN A 126 -2.43 0.61 -25.53
N ILE A 127 -1.20 0.94 -25.10
CA ILE A 127 -0.79 2.31 -24.78
C ILE A 127 -0.97 3.23 -25.99
N ALA A 128 -0.47 2.82 -27.15
CA ALA A 128 -0.59 3.60 -28.38
C ALA A 128 -2.05 3.76 -28.82
N ASP A 129 -2.85 2.69 -28.78
CA ASP A 129 -4.25 2.69 -29.22
C ASP A 129 -5.11 3.62 -28.35
N VAL A 130 -4.98 3.52 -27.02
CA VAL A 130 -5.72 4.37 -26.08
C VAL A 130 -5.30 5.83 -26.23
N PHE A 131 -4.01 6.11 -26.38
CA PHE A 131 -3.53 7.47 -26.61
C PHE A 131 -4.07 8.04 -27.93
N CYS A 132 -4.05 7.28 -29.01
CA CYS A 132 -4.58 7.72 -30.31
C CYS A 132 -6.10 7.92 -30.28
N ALA A 133 -6.85 7.03 -29.64
CA ALA A 133 -8.30 7.21 -29.45
C ALA A 133 -8.63 8.46 -28.62
N HIS A 134 -7.80 8.74 -27.60
CA HIS A 134 -7.91 9.95 -26.81
C HIS A 134 -7.66 11.22 -27.65
N LEU A 135 -6.60 11.24 -28.48
CA LEU A 135 -6.31 12.39 -29.37
C LEU A 135 -7.45 12.66 -30.38
N ARG A 136 -8.12 11.62 -30.86
CA ARG A 136 -9.30 11.75 -31.74
C ARG A 136 -10.58 12.15 -31.01
N ARG A 137 -10.52 12.37 -29.69
CA ARG A 137 -11.68 12.68 -28.82
C ARG A 137 -12.80 11.64 -28.90
N SER A 138 -12.47 10.39 -29.23
CA SER A 138 -13.44 9.30 -29.35
C SER A 138 -13.55 8.43 -28.10
N LEU A 139 -12.69 8.65 -27.10
CA LEU A 139 -12.59 7.79 -25.93
C LEU A 139 -13.55 8.16 -24.79
N TYR A 140 -13.87 9.45 -24.62
CA TYR A 140 -14.64 9.95 -23.48
C TYR A 140 -15.84 10.78 -23.93
N PRO A 141 -16.97 10.69 -23.20
CA PRO A 141 -18.10 11.60 -23.43
C PRO A 141 -17.71 13.03 -23.06
N THR A 142 -18.19 14.01 -23.83
CA THR A 142 -17.98 15.44 -23.54
C THR A 142 -19.07 16.03 -22.65
N PHE A 143 -20.23 15.38 -22.60
CA PHE A 143 -21.40 15.80 -21.83
C PHE A 143 -22.18 14.56 -21.37
N LEU A 144 -22.70 14.60 -20.15
CA LEU A 144 -23.56 13.58 -19.56
C LEU A 144 -24.75 14.26 -18.88
N ASN A 145 -25.91 13.59 -18.88
CA ASN A 145 -27.11 14.11 -18.25
C ASN A 145 -27.15 13.73 -16.76
N ASN A 146 -27.43 14.70 -15.91
CA ASN A 146 -27.82 14.45 -14.53
C ASN A 146 -29.34 14.16 -14.48
N THR A 147 -29.71 12.94 -14.06
CA THR A 147 -31.09 12.45 -13.93
C THR A 147 -31.60 12.46 -12.48
N CYS A 148 -30.87 13.08 -11.55
CA CYS A 148 -31.32 13.27 -10.18
C CYS A 148 -32.67 14.02 -10.14
N PRO A 149 -33.70 13.50 -9.43
CA PRO A 149 -35.01 14.14 -9.35
C PRO A 149 -35.02 15.41 -8.49
N SER A 150 -34.06 15.55 -7.56
CA SER A 150 -33.92 16.77 -6.75
C SER A 150 -33.24 17.86 -7.58
N LYS A 151 -34.01 18.59 -8.39
CA LYS A 151 -33.53 19.74 -9.18
C LYS A 151 -34.19 21.03 -8.70
N GLU A 152 -33.43 22.11 -8.72
CA GLU A 152 -33.94 23.45 -8.42
C GLU A 152 -33.58 24.41 -9.56
N GLY A 153 -34.54 24.64 -10.46
CA GLY A 153 -34.32 25.35 -11.72
C GLY A 153 -33.49 24.53 -12.73
N ASN A 154 -33.26 25.13 -13.89
CA ASN A 154 -32.39 24.58 -14.92
C ASN A 154 -30.97 25.17 -14.82
N PRO A 155 -29.93 24.40 -15.19
CA PRO A 155 -28.57 24.94 -15.31
C PRO A 155 -28.56 26.15 -16.26
N GLY A 156 -28.11 27.30 -15.77
CA GLY A 156 -28.06 28.55 -16.53
C GLY A 156 -29.23 29.51 -16.26
N ASP A 157 -30.24 29.10 -15.50
CA ASP A 157 -31.29 30.03 -15.05
C ASP A 157 -30.66 31.17 -14.25
N THR A 158 -30.90 32.40 -14.69
CA THR A 158 -30.32 33.60 -14.08
C THR A 158 -31.15 33.99 -12.85
N ILE A 159 -30.49 34.12 -11.69
CA ILE A 159 -31.09 34.67 -10.48
C ILE A 159 -31.01 36.19 -10.51
N GLY A 160 -29.96 36.77 -11.09
CA GLY A 160 -29.80 38.21 -11.27
C GLY A 160 -28.42 38.70 -10.84
N CYS A 161 -28.24 40.02 -10.90
CA CYS A 161 -27.00 40.68 -10.51
C CYS A 161 -26.94 40.89 -9.00
N PHE A 162 -25.80 40.57 -8.37
CA PHE A 162 -25.59 40.78 -6.93
C PHE A 162 -24.27 41.49 -6.68
N ARG A 163 -24.24 42.34 -5.65
CA ARG A 163 -23.01 42.89 -5.07
C ARG A 163 -22.45 41.91 -4.03
N LEU A 164 -21.18 41.53 -4.19
CA LEU A 164 -20.58 40.36 -3.53
C LEU A 164 -19.28 40.74 -2.80
N PRO A 165 -19.35 41.32 -1.58
CA PRO A 165 -18.19 41.91 -0.88
C PRO A 165 -17.09 40.92 -0.45
N ASN A 166 -17.24 39.61 -0.73
CA ASN A 166 -16.27 38.57 -0.38
C ASN A 166 -16.13 37.51 -1.50
N ILE A 167 -16.28 37.88 -2.77
CA ILE A 167 -16.29 36.92 -3.88
C ILE A 167 -15.01 36.07 -3.95
N ASP A 168 -13.86 36.61 -3.55
CA ASP A 168 -12.58 35.88 -3.49
C ASP A 168 -12.53 34.78 -2.41
N SER A 169 -13.45 34.81 -1.45
CA SER A 169 -13.61 33.73 -0.47
C SER A 169 -14.40 32.54 -1.02
N LEU A 170 -15.07 32.71 -2.16
CA LEU A 170 -15.83 31.64 -2.79
C LEU A 170 -14.91 30.61 -3.42
N GLN A 171 -15.45 29.40 -3.57
CA GLN A 171 -14.73 28.30 -4.15
C GLN A 171 -14.53 28.57 -5.64
N THR A 172 -13.31 28.89 -6.04
CA THR A 172 -12.94 28.87 -7.46
C THR A 172 -12.92 27.41 -7.95
N PRO A 173 -13.58 27.08 -9.08
CA PRO A 173 -13.58 25.72 -9.61
C PRO A 173 -12.24 25.30 -10.25
N HIS A 174 -11.16 26.05 -10.02
CA HIS A 174 -9.83 25.75 -10.53
C HIS A 174 -9.22 24.53 -9.82
N TYR A 175 -8.50 23.72 -10.59
CA TYR A 175 -7.80 22.55 -10.10
C TYR A 175 -6.34 22.92 -9.82
N VAL A 176 -5.87 22.66 -8.60
CA VAL A 176 -4.46 22.87 -8.25
C VAL A 176 -3.64 21.77 -8.92
N ALA A 177 -2.89 22.09 -9.97
CA ALA A 177 -1.89 21.17 -10.51
C ALA A 177 -0.71 21.09 -9.53
N ASN A 178 -0.52 19.94 -8.88
CA ASN A 178 0.68 19.72 -8.08
C ASN A 178 1.88 19.46 -9.00
N ASN A 179 2.98 20.19 -8.77
CA ASN A 179 4.34 20.03 -9.31
C ASN A 179 4.76 20.79 -10.59
N THR A 180 4.52 22.10 -10.64
CA THR A 180 5.55 23.06 -11.05
C THR A 180 5.25 24.42 -10.44
N LEU A 181 6.31 25.16 -10.10
CA LEU A 181 6.31 26.59 -9.80
C LEU A 181 5.82 27.39 -11.02
N ALA A 182 4.53 27.29 -11.32
CA ALA A 182 3.81 28.23 -12.15
C ALA A 182 2.54 28.58 -11.40
N LYS A 183 2.51 29.81 -10.89
CA LYS A 183 1.28 30.53 -10.56
C LYS A 183 0.23 30.22 -11.63
N HIS A 184 -0.97 29.87 -11.19
CA HIS A 184 -2.20 30.00 -11.99
C HIS A 184 -2.03 29.64 -13.48
N SER A 185 -2.00 28.35 -13.85
CA SER A 185 -2.56 28.00 -15.15
C SER A 185 -4.08 28.25 -15.04
N ALA A 186 -4.46 29.51 -15.23
CA ALA A 186 -5.82 30.00 -15.06
C ALA A 186 -6.74 29.23 -16.02
N VAL A 187 -7.48 28.27 -15.48
CA VAL A 187 -8.59 27.65 -16.23
C VAL A 187 -9.60 28.76 -16.46
N SER A 188 -9.56 29.38 -17.64
CA SER A 188 -10.47 30.47 -17.99
C SER A 188 -11.84 29.90 -18.32
N TYR A 189 -12.88 30.52 -17.75
CA TYR A 189 -14.27 30.22 -18.05
C TYR A 189 -14.80 31.38 -18.88
N PRO A 190 -14.76 31.30 -20.23
CA PRO A 190 -15.02 32.45 -21.09
C PRO A 190 -16.51 32.83 -21.16
N THR A 191 -17.42 31.93 -20.77
CA THR A 191 -18.88 32.13 -20.84
C THR A 191 -19.58 31.81 -19.52
N PRO A 192 -20.75 32.41 -19.25
CA PRO A 192 -21.56 32.08 -18.07
C PRO A 192 -21.84 30.57 -17.97
N MET A 193 -22.23 29.94 -19.08
CA MET A 193 -22.49 28.50 -19.11
C MET A 193 -21.25 27.66 -18.80
N SER A 194 -20.06 28.07 -19.26
CA SER A 194 -18.82 27.36 -18.87
C SER A 194 -18.56 27.42 -17.37
N CYS A 195 -18.93 28.52 -16.71
CA CYS A 195 -18.89 28.66 -15.26
C CYS A 195 -19.95 27.80 -14.56
N VAL A 196 -21.20 27.82 -15.06
CA VAL A 196 -22.29 26.97 -14.56
C VAL A 196 -21.89 25.49 -14.56
N TRP A 197 -21.34 24.98 -15.66
CA TRP A 197 -20.89 23.59 -15.72
C TRP A 197 -19.72 23.29 -14.80
N ALA A 198 -18.80 24.23 -14.62
CA ALA A 198 -17.69 24.09 -13.68
C ALA A 198 -18.18 24.02 -12.23
N CYS A 199 -19.17 24.84 -11.87
CA CYS A 199 -19.78 24.84 -10.53
C CYS A 199 -20.66 23.61 -10.28
N LEU A 200 -21.42 23.15 -11.27
CA LEU A 200 -22.15 21.89 -11.21
C LEU A 200 -21.18 20.72 -10.92
N ARG A 201 -20.06 20.68 -11.63
CA ARG A 201 -19.05 19.61 -11.51
C ARG A 201 -18.53 19.46 -10.08
N VAL A 202 -18.37 20.57 -9.36
CA VAL A 202 -17.85 20.59 -7.97
C VAL A 202 -18.98 20.55 -6.92
N GLY A 203 -20.23 20.35 -7.37
CA GLY A 203 -21.38 20.19 -6.48
C GLY A 203 -21.93 21.48 -5.89
N ALA A 204 -21.67 22.63 -6.52
CA ALA A 204 -22.21 23.91 -6.08
C ALA A 204 -23.56 24.21 -6.74
N PRO A 205 -24.62 24.57 -5.99
CA PRO A 205 -25.94 24.98 -6.51
C PRO A 205 -25.91 26.30 -7.28
N PHE A 206 -24.91 27.15 -7.04
CA PHE A 206 -24.80 28.46 -7.67
C PHE A 206 -23.45 28.67 -8.36
N ALA A 207 -23.51 29.37 -9.49
CA ALA A 207 -22.36 29.89 -10.22
C ALA A 207 -22.42 31.42 -10.28
N VAL A 208 -21.31 32.08 -10.00
CA VAL A 208 -21.14 33.53 -10.09
C VAL A 208 -20.22 33.82 -11.27
N PHE A 209 -20.70 34.59 -12.24
CA PHE A 209 -19.92 35.01 -13.40
C PHE A 209 -19.68 36.52 -13.39
N ARG A 210 -18.44 36.95 -13.69
CA ARG A 210 -18.10 38.38 -13.85
C ARG A 210 -17.75 38.65 -15.31
N SER A 211 -18.49 39.56 -15.93
CA SER A 211 -18.11 40.16 -17.21
C SER A 211 -17.24 41.39 -16.91
N SER A 212 -15.93 41.32 -17.16
CA SER A 212 -15.05 42.49 -17.03
C SER A 212 -14.62 42.97 -18.42
N SER A 213 -14.73 44.28 -18.64
CA SER A 213 -14.25 45.03 -19.81
C SER A 213 -12.74 45.30 -19.75
N SER A 214 -12.08 45.09 -18.60
CA SER A 214 -10.66 45.34 -18.40
C SER A 214 -9.81 44.07 -18.57
N GLN A 215 -8.67 44.18 -19.27
CA GLN A 215 -7.79 43.06 -19.62
C GLN A 215 -7.01 42.45 -18.44
N GLN A 216 -7.28 42.84 -17.18
CA GLN A 216 -6.38 42.58 -16.04
C GLN A 216 -6.93 41.74 -14.87
N GLU A 217 -8.13 41.15 -14.95
CA GLU A 217 -8.60 40.21 -13.91
C GLU A 217 -8.95 38.81 -14.45
N GLU A 218 -8.13 37.82 -14.05
CA GLU A 218 -8.20 36.40 -14.48
C GLU A 218 -9.38 35.60 -13.91
N ARG A 219 -10.18 36.13 -12.97
CA ARG A 219 -11.23 35.35 -12.25
C ARG A 219 -12.64 35.71 -12.68
N ARG A 220 -13.09 35.12 -13.79
CA ARG A 220 -14.46 35.29 -14.32
C ARG A 220 -15.51 34.37 -13.69
N CYS A 221 -15.12 33.41 -12.83
CA CYS A 221 -16.03 32.38 -12.32
C CYS A 221 -15.77 32.00 -10.85
N ALA A 222 -16.82 31.96 -10.05
CA ALA A 222 -16.78 31.46 -8.67
C ALA A 222 -18.02 30.59 -8.36
N CYS A 223 -17.87 29.63 -7.45
CA CYS A 223 -18.94 28.69 -7.09
C CYS A 223 -19.36 28.86 -5.64
N ALA A 224 -20.67 28.86 -5.40
CA ALA A 224 -21.24 29.06 -4.06
C ALA A 224 -22.17 27.92 -3.66
N LYS A 225 -22.01 27.49 -2.40
CA LYS A 225 -22.81 26.42 -1.77
C LYS A 225 -24.10 26.90 -1.13
N VAL A 226 -24.11 28.15 -0.69
CA VAL A 226 -25.24 28.83 -0.08
C VAL A 226 -25.20 30.27 -0.56
N GLN A 227 -26.36 30.91 -0.68
CA GLN A 227 -26.43 32.34 -0.89
C GLN A 227 -26.09 33.04 0.43
N ASP A 228 -25.04 33.85 0.45
CA ASP A 228 -24.67 34.63 1.63
C ASP A 228 -25.72 35.72 1.88
N LYS A 229 -26.07 35.96 3.14
CA LYS A 229 -27.00 37.02 3.55
C LYS A 229 -26.44 38.42 3.26
N SER A 230 -25.13 38.54 3.13
CA SER A 230 -24.44 39.80 2.77
C SER A 230 -24.62 40.19 1.31
N TRP A 231 -25.06 39.27 0.45
CA TRP A 231 -25.24 39.52 -0.97
C TRP A 231 -26.50 40.35 -1.21
N LYS A 232 -26.33 41.53 -1.82
CA LYS A 232 -27.43 42.43 -2.14
C LYS A 232 -27.71 42.39 -3.63
N ARG A 233 -28.96 42.10 -4.01
CA ARG A 233 -29.40 42.15 -5.41
C ARG A 233 -29.29 43.60 -5.91
N VAL A 234 -28.81 43.77 -7.14
CA VAL A 234 -28.72 45.05 -7.85
C VAL A 234 -29.72 45.01 -9.00
N GLU A 235 -30.48 46.09 -9.19
CA GLU A 235 -31.50 46.17 -10.26
C GLU A 235 -30.89 46.35 -11.65
N LYS A 236 -29.70 46.97 -11.72
CA LYS A 236 -28.97 47.17 -12.96
C LYS A 236 -28.19 45.90 -13.39
N PRO A 237 -27.91 45.71 -14.69
CA PRO A 237 -27.06 44.63 -15.17
C PRO A 237 -25.64 44.71 -14.58
N CYS A 238 -25.05 43.55 -14.30
CA CYS A 238 -23.67 43.45 -13.81
C CYS A 238 -22.61 43.90 -14.83
N SER A 239 -23.01 44.17 -16.08
CA SER A 239 -22.17 44.74 -17.13
C SER A 239 -22.03 46.27 -17.05
N ASP A 240 -22.74 46.94 -16.13
CA ASP A 240 -22.62 48.38 -15.90
C ASP A 240 -21.33 48.66 -15.10
N ASP A 241 -20.44 49.49 -15.66
CA ASP A 241 -19.14 49.87 -15.07
C ASP A 241 -19.26 50.53 -13.69
N GLN A 242 -20.48 50.95 -13.29
CA GLN A 242 -20.77 51.51 -11.97
C GLN A 242 -20.84 50.45 -10.84
N CYS A 243 -20.84 49.16 -11.17
CA CYS A 243 -21.03 48.06 -10.21
C CYS A 243 -19.70 47.38 -9.83
N GLN A 244 -18.85 48.09 -9.06
CA GLN A 244 -17.66 47.49 -8.47
C GLN A 244 -18.05 46.32 -7.54
N ASP A 245 -17.46 45.14 -7.77
CA ASP A 245 -17.71 43.87 -7.06
C ASP A 245 -19.07 43.21 -7.28
N CYS A 246 -19.64 43.41 -8.46
CA CYS A 246 -20.85 42.72 -8.87
C CYS A 246 -20.56 41.46 -9.68
N GLY A 247 -21.41 40.44 -9.50
CA GLY A 247 -21.37 39.18 -10.24
C GLY A 247 -22.77 38.68 -10.54
N GLU A 248 -22.94 38.16 -11.74
CA GLU A 248 -24.22 37.59 -12.18
C GLU A 248 -24.34 36.17 -11.64
N LEU A 249 -25.44 35.90 -10.94
CA LEU A 249 -25.67 34.65 -10.24
C LEU A 249 -26.59 33.75 -11.07
N TYR A 250 -26.13 32.51 -11.29
CA TYR A 250 -26.84 31.48 -12.06
C TYR A 250 -27.09 30.24 -11.22
N LYS A 251 -28.20 29.55 -11.48
CA LYS A 251 -28.47 28.21 -10.94
C LYS A 251 -27.68 27.17 -11.72
N THR A 252 -27.19 26.15 -11.03
CA THR A 252 -26.55 24.98 -11.66
C THR A 252 -27.49 23.79 -11.85
N GLY A 253 -28.74 23.91 -11.39
CA GLY A 253 -29.74 22.85 -11.38
C GLY A 253 -29.63 21.90 -10.17
N LEU A 254 -28.61 22.05 -9.31
CA LEU A 254 -28.54 21.38 -8.01
C LEU A 254 -29.41 22.11 -6.98
N PRO A 255 -30.01 21.38 -6.02
CA PRO A 255 -30.81 21.98 -4.96
C PRO A 255 -29.91 22.73 -3.96
N ILE A 256 -30.40 23.85 -3.42
CA ILE A 256 -29.66 24.70 -2.45
C ILE A 256 -29.30 23.92 -1.18
N GLN A 257 -30.23 23.09 -0.72
CA GLN A 257 -29.99 22.11 0.32
C GLN A 257 -30.44 20.75 -0.20
N MET A 258 -29.50 19.87 -0.48
CA MET A 258 -29.84 18.45 -0.47
C MET A 258 -30.32 18.14 0.94
N LYS A 259 -31.57 17.65 1.10
CA LYS A 259 -32.05 17.09 2.36
C LYS A 259 -31.02 16.04 2.77
N LYS A 260 -30.10 16.38 3.67
CA LYS A 260 -29.18 15.41 4.24
C LYS A 260 -30.08 14.43 4.97
N HIS A 261 -30.19 13.20 4.45
CA HIS A 261 -30.74 12.14 5.27
C HIS A 261 -29.77 12.00 6.45
N GLN A 262 -30.20 12.52 7.60
CA GLN A 262 -29.59 12.14 8.86
C GLN A 262 -30.09 10.72 9.10
N PRO A 263 -29.24 9.68 9.10
CA PRO A 263 -29.66 8.39 9.64
C PRO A 263 -30.04 8.64 11.10
N LEU A 264 -31.34 8.72 11.37
CA LEU A 264 -31.91 8.85 12.69
C LEU A 264 -31.96 7.45 13.29
N MET A 265 -30.86 7.07 13.93
CA MET A 265 -30.83 6.48 15.27
C MET A 265 -29.38 6.10 15.60
N PRO A 266 -28.81 6.61 16.71
CA PRO A 266 -27.64 6.01 17.32
C PRO A 266 -27.87 4.50 17.54
N PRO A 267 -26.84 3.65 17.48
CA PRO A 267 -26.94 2.23 17.81
C PRO A 267 -27.63 1.93 19.15
N ALA A 268 -27.60 2.89 20.08
CA ALA A 268 -28.25 2.80 21.39
C ALA A 268 -29.78 2.82 21.35
N ASP A 269 -30.38 3.26 20.24
CA ASP A 269 -31.84 3.41 20.13
C ASP A 269 -32.46 2.28 19.28
N LEU A 270 -31.66 1.40 18.68
CA LEU A 270 -32.15 0.30 17.83
C LEU A 270 -33.13 -0.59 18.60
N SER A 271 -34.30 -0.83 18.00
CA SER A 271 -35.34 -1.71 18.55
C SER A 271 -35.11 -3.14 18.09
N ASP A 272 -35.18 -4.12 18.99
CA ASP A 272 -35.06 -5.54 18.63
C ASP A 272 -36.18 -6.03 17.67
N ASN A 273 -37.28 -5.26 17.56
CA ASN A 273 -38.40 -5.53 16.64
C ASN A 273 -38.20 -4.93 15.24
N SER A 274 -37.11 -4.20 14.99
CA SER A 274 -36.84 -3.64 13.67
C SER A 274 -36.55 -4.73 12.62
N PRO A 275 -36.90 -4.51 11.34
CA PRO A 275 -36.56 -5.46 10.29
C PRO A 275 -35.05 -5.63 10.20
N ARG A 276 -34.60 -6.85 9.92
CA ARG A 276 -33.17 -7.19 9.77
C ARG A 276 -32.81 -7.28 8.31
N ALA A 277 -31.72 -6.63 7.92
CA ALA A 277 -31.21 -6.71 6.56
C ALA A 277 -30.39 -7.99 6.33
N LYS A 278 -30.62 -8.68 5.21
CA LYS A 278 -29.75 -9.77 4.74
C LYS A 278 -28.58 -9.19 3.95
N ILE A 279 -27.36 -9.59 4.30
CA ILE A 279 -26.13 -8.96 3.81
C ILE A 279 -25.34 -9.95 2.96
N VAL A 280 -24.86 -9.47 1.81
CA VAL A 280 -23.75 -10.10 1.10
C VAL A 280 -22.46 -9.42 1.55
N PHE A 281 -21.56 -10.20 2.15
CA PHE A 281 -20.19 -9.76 2.40
C PHE A 281 -19.33 -10.07 1.17
N LEU A 282 -19.01 -9.03 0.39
CA LEU A 282 -18.13 -9.13 -0.77
C LEU A 282 -16.68 -8.97 -0.32
N LEU A 283 -15.96 -10.08 -0.18
CA LEU A 283 -14.57 -10.08 0.27
C LEU A 283 -13.63 -9.96 -0.94
N THR A 284 -12.86 -8.88 -1.03
CA THR A 284 -11.80 -8.70 -2.02
C THR A 284 -10.46 -8.91 -1.35
N VAL A 285 -9.85 -10.08 -1.58
CA VAL A 285 -8.72 -10.55 -0.77
C VAL A 285 -7.44 -10.76 -1.59
N ASN A 286 -6.31 -10.45 -0.95
CA ASN A 286 -4.97 -10.59 -1.52
C ASN A 286 -3.98 -11.03 -0.44
N GLY A 287 -2.85 -11.59 -0.84
CA GLY A 287 -1.78 -12.06 0.05
C GLY A 287 -1.99 -13.47 0.58
N ARG A 288 -1.58 -13.69 1.84
CA ARG A 288 -1.41 -15.04 2.42
C ARG A 288 -2.11 -15.25 3.77
N ALA A 289 -2.84 -14.25 4.25
CA ALA A 289 -3.43 -14.24 5.59
C ALA A 289 -4.73 -15.10 5.68
N LEU A 290 -4.67 -16.35 5.23
CA LEU A 290 -5.82 -17.26 5.19
C LEU A 290 -6.46 -17.43 6.58
N ARG A 291 -5.64 -17.60 7.62
CA ARG A 291 -6.14 -17.78 9.00
C ARG A 291 -6.90 -16.57 9.52
N GLN A 292 -6.40 -15.36 9.22
CA GLN A 292 -7.09 -14.12 9.56
C GLN A 292 -8.42 -14.00 8.82
N LEU A 293 -8.47 -14.41 7.55
CA LEU A 293 -9.69 -14.38 6.76
C LEU A 293 -10.74 -15.38 7.28
N LYS A 294 -10.32 -16.60 7.66
CA LYS A 294 -11.19 -17.58 8.34
C LYS A 294 -11.72 -17.03 9.65
N ARG A 295 -10.86 -16.42 10.47
CA ARG A 295 -11.23 -15.73 11.71
C ARG A 295 -12.25 -14.62 11.46
N LEU A 296 -12.03 -13.76 10.46
CA LEU A 296 -12.98 -12.72 10.06
C LEU A 296 -14.35 -13.31 9.68
N ILE A 297 -14.39 -14.31 8.79
CA ILE A 297 -15.65 -14.95 8.37
C ILE A 297 -16.37 -15.58 9.57
N SER A 298 -15.63 -16.29 10.43
CA SER A 298 -16.17 -16.88 11.66
C SER A 298 -16.80 -15.83 12.57
N VAL A 299 -16.14 -14.69 12.78
CA VAL A 299 -16.67 -13.58 13.60
C VAL A 299 -17.90 -12.92 12.95
N LEU A 300 -17.88 -12.70 11.63
CA LEU A 300 -19.03 -12.15 10.91
C LEU A 300 -20.25 -13.07 11.04
N ASN A 301 -20.04 -14.38 10.98
CA ASN A 301 -21.10 -15.37 11.12
C ASN A 301 -21.60 -15.49 12.58
N THR A 302 -20.69 -15.66 13.54
CA THR A 302 -21.05 -15.91 14.96
C THR A 302 -21.63 -14.70 15.68
N THR A 303 -21.43 -13.48 15.15
CA THR A 303 -22.03 -12.25 15.69
C THR A 303 -23.27 -11.80 14.91
N SER A 304 -23.73 -12.62 13.97
CA SER A 304 -24.92 -12.43 13.15
C SER A 304 -26.19 -12.91 13.86
N THR A 305 -27.36 -12.40 13.45
CA THR A 305 -28.64 -13.05 13.77
C THR A 305 -29.38 -13.58 12.54
N GLU A 306 -28.96 -13.16 11.35
CA GLU A 306 -29.41 -13.68 10.06
C GLU A 306 -28.35 -14.57 9.40
N GLN A 307 -28.76 -15.43 8.47
CA GLN A 307 -27.81 -16.13 7.60
C GLN A 307 -27.39 -15.20 6.45
N HIS A 308 -26.12 -14.83 6.41
CA HIS A 308 -25.53 -13.98 5.37
C HIS A 308 -24.81 -14.81 4.31
N PHE A 309 -24.55 -14.19 3.16
CA PHE A 309 -23.82 -14.82 2.07
C PHE A 309 -22.44 -14.17 1.87
N PHE A 310 -21.40 -14.99 1.73
CA PHE A 310 -20.03 -14.55 1.53
C PHE A 310 -19.62 -14.79 0.07
N TYR A 311 -19.32 -13.71 -0.65
CA TYR A 311 -18.81 -13.80 -2.01
C TYR A 311 -17.38 -13.32 -2.05
N VAL A 312 -16.45 -14.21 -2.40
CA VAL A 312 -15.02 -13.97 -2.24
C VAL A 312 -14.35 -13.88 -3.59
N HIS A 313 -13.81 -12.70 -3.90
CA HIS A 313 -12.86 -12.49 -4.99
C HIS A 313 -11.43 -12.58 -4.45
N VAL A 314 -10.66 -13.50 -5.03
CA VAL A 314 -9.23 -13.63 -4.76
C VAL A 314 -8.47 -13.05 -5.94
N ASP A 315 -7.51 -12.17 -5.67
CA ASP A 315 -6.63 -11.60 -6.69
C ASP A 315 -6.01 -12.72 -7.55
N GLN A 316 -6.03 -12.56 -8.88
CA GLN A 316 -5.58 -13.58 -9.83
C GLN A 316 -4.12 -14.03 -9.60
N ARG A 317 -3.31 -13.21 -8.93
CA ARG A 317 -1.91 -13.50 -8.62
C ARG A 317 -1.73 -14.33 -7.35
N GLN A 318 -2.79 -14.64 -6.60
CA GLN A 318 -2.70 -15.32 -5.30
C GLN A 318 -3.26 -16.74 -5.38
N ASP A 319 -2.48 -17.66 -5.92
CA ASP A 319 -2.96 -19.03 -6.16
C ASP A 319 -3.18 -19.81 -4.86
N TYR A 320 -2.29 -19.68 -3.87
CA TYR A 320 -2.45 -20.31 -2.56
C TYR A 320 -3.79 -19.95 -1.93
N LEU A 321 -4.05 -18.65 -1.77
CA LEU A 321 -5.27 -18.17 -1.12
C LEU A 321 -6.52 -18.62 -1.89
N TYR A 322 -6.46 -18.61 -3.23
CA TYR A 322 -7.57 -19.09 -4.06
C TYR A 322 -7.84 -20.58 -3.85
N ARG A 323 -6.82 -21.44 -3.95
CA ARG A 323 -6.98 -22.89 -3.76
C ARG A 323 -7.52 -23.19 -2.36
N SER A 324 -6.91 -22.60 -1.34
CA SER A 324 -7.29 -22.85 0.06
C SER A 324 -8.70 -22.34 0.39
N LEU A 325 -9.16 -21.23 -0.20
CA LEU A 325 -10.54 -20.79 -0.03
C LEU A 325 -11.53 -21.61 -0.85
N LYS A 326 -11.11 -22.12 -2.02
CA LYS A 326 -11.97 -22.95 -2.86
C LYS A 326 -12.32 -24.28 -2.19
N GLU A 327 -11.41 -24.81 -1.38
CA GLU A 327 -11.67 -25.98 -0.52
C GLU A 327 -12.72 -25.73 0.56
N LEU A 328 -12.97 -24.46 0.92
CA LEU A 328 -13.98 -24.06 1.92
C LEU A 328 -15.31 -23.64 1.27
N GLU A 329 -15.42 -23.73 -0.06
CA GLU A 329 -16.61 -23.28 -0.78
C GLU A 329 -17.83 -24.13 -0.44
N ASP A 330 -18.93 -23.45 -0.12
CA ASP A 330 -20.24 -24.04 0.11
C ASP A 330 -21.29 -23.16 -0.58
N PRO A 331 -21.94 -23.63 -1.65
CA PRO A 331 -22.90 -22.85 -2.42
C PRO A 331 -24.05 -22.24 -1.60
N SER A 332 -24.35 -22.77 -0.41
CA SER A 332 -25.42 -22.27 0.45
C SER A 332 -25.05 -20.98 1.20
N TRP A 333 -23.76 -20.71 1.45
CA TRP A 333 -23.33 -19.54 2.24
C TRP A 333 -22.01 -18.90 1.83
N LEU A 334 -21.09 -19.59 1.15
CA LEU A 334 -19.80 -19.04 0.71
C LEU A 334 -19.44 -19.48 -0.71
N ARG A 335 -19.25 -18.50 -1.60
CA ARG A 335 -18.81 -18.75 -2.98
C ARG A 335 -17.53 -18.00 -3.31
N VAL A 336 -16.57 -18.68 -3.93
CA VAL A 336 -15.31 -18.09 -4.37
C VAL A 336 -15.36 -17.92 -5.89
N THR A 337 -15.28 -16.68 -6.39
CA THR A 337 -15.49 -16.43 -7.81
C THR A 337 -14.38 -17.05 -8.69
N PRO A 338 -14.74 -17.78 -9.76
CA PRO A 338 -13.75 -18.29 -10.72
C PRO A 338 -13.20 -17.17 -11.61
N GLN A 339 -13.96 -16.10 -11.83
CA GLN A 339 -13.51 -14.94 -12.60
C GLN A 339 -12.64 -14.04 -11.72
N ARG A 340 -11.32 -14.22 -11.84
CA ARG A 340 -10.33 -13.50 -11.04
C ARG A 340 -9.69 -12.37 -11.85
N PHE A 341 -9.68 -11.18 -11.26
CA PHE A 341 -8.96 -10.01 -11.77
C PHE A 341 -7.64 -9.81 -11.01
N SER A 342 -6.63 -9.23 -11.68
CA SER A 342 -5.41 -8.75 -11.03
C SER A 342 -5.63 -7.35 -10.46
N THR A 343 -6.26 -7.27 -9.29
CA THR A 343 -6.62 -6.02 -8.60
C THR A 343 -5.40 -5.34 -7.98
N ILE A 344 -4.55 -4.76 -8.81
CA ILE A 344 -3.39 -3.96 -8.37
C ILE A 344 -3.85 -2.70 -7.64
N TRP A 345 -2.99 -2.16 -6.76
CA TRP A 345 -3.29 -0.90 -6.08
C TRP A 345 -3.55 0.22 -7.11
N GLY A 346 -4.69 0.91 -6.99
CA GLY A 346 -5.11 1.95 -7.93
C GLY A 346 -5.60 1.48 -9.29
N GLY A 347 -5.59 0.16 -9.57
CA GLY A 347 -5.99 -0.43 -10.84
C GLY A 347 -7.43 -0.15 -11.23
N ALA A 348 -7.66 0.01 -12.53
CA ALA A 348 -9.00 0.08 -13.13
C ALA A 348 -9.78 -1.24 -12.95
N SER A 349 -9.07 -2.35 -12.87
CA SER A 349 -9.59 -3.71 -12.68
C SER A 349 -10.39 -3.88 -11.38
N LEU A 350 -10.15 -3.08 -10.35
CA LEU A 350 -10.94 -3.13 -9.10
C LEU A 350 -12.41 -2.81 -9.35
N LEU A 351 -12.71 -1.74 -10.10
CA LEU A 351 -14.11 -1.41 -10.43
C LEU A 351 -14.73 -2.48 -11.34
N GLN A 352 -13.98 -2.98 -12.33
CA GLN A 352 -14.47 -4.05 -13.21
C GLN A 352 -14.80 -5.32 -12.44
N MET A 353 -13.95 -5.67 -11.47
CA MET A 353 -14.18 -6.79 -10.55
C MET A 353 -15.45 -6.58 -9.72
N LEU A 354 -15.65 -5.41 -9.12
CA LEU A 354 -16.86 -5.12 -8.33
C LEU A 354 -18.13 -5.23 -9.18
N LEU A 355 -18.14 -4.64 -10.38
CA LEU A 355 -19.28 -4.72 -11.30
C LEU A 355 -19.56 -6.16 -11.77
N SER A 356 -18.50 -6.94 -12.04
CA SER A 356 -18.62 -8.37 -12.38
C SER A 356 -19.19 -9.18 -11.21
N CYS A 357 -18.73 -8.96 -9.99
CA CYS A 357 -19.27 -9.62 -8.80
C CYS A 357 -20.73 -9.25 -8.56
N PHE A 358 -21.12 -7.98 -8.74
CA PHE A 358 -22.51 -7.55 -8.63
C PHE A 358 -23.41 -8.24 -9.66
N GLN A 359 -22.94 -8.37 -10.90
CA GLN A 359 -23.67 -9.08 -11.94
C GLN A 359 -23.88 -10.56 -11.59
N GLU A 360 -22.84 -11.25 -11.12
CA GLU A 360 -22.92 -12.64 -10.68
C GLU A 360 -23.85 -12.82 -9.46
N LEU A 361 -23.76 -11.92 -8.47
CA LEU A 361 -24.63 -11.95 -7.28
C LEU A 361 -26.11 -11.80 -7.64
N LEU A 362 -26.44 -10.92 -8.60
CA LEU A 362 -27.81 -10.77 -9.09
C LEU A 362 -28.28 -12.01 -9.88
N HIS A 363 -27.36 -12.73 -10.54
CA HIS A 363 -27.69 -13.95 -11.28
C HIS A 363 -27.90 -15.17 -10.37
N LEU A 364 -27.15 -15.26 -9.26
CA LEU A 364 -27.28 -16.36 -8.29
C LEU A 364 -28.58 -16.31 -7.50
N ASP A 365 -29.10 -15.11 -7.30
CA ASP A 365 -30.29 -14.83 -6.49
C ASP A 365 -31.58 -15.10 -7.28
N LYS A 366 -31.86 -16.39 -7.55
CA LYS A 366 -33.06 -16.89 -8.27
C LYS A 366 -34.13 -17.50 -7.34
N SER A 367 -33.86 -17.69 -6.05
CA SER A 367 -34.79 -18.23 -5.06
C SER A 367 -35.35 -17.13 -4.14
N THR A 368 -36.38 -17.45 -3.37
CA THR A 368 -37.24 -16.53 -2.60
C THR A 368 -36.56 -15.80 -1.41
N ASP A 369 -35.25 -15.93 -1.20
CA ASP A 369 -34.54 -15.37 -0.03
C ASP A 369 -33.47 -14.35 -0.42
N ARG A 370 -33.93 -13.17 -0.87
CA ARG A 370 -33.10 -12.11 -1.47
C ARG A 370 -32.25 -11.38 -0.44
N TRP A 371 -31.00 -11.07 -0.80
CA TRP A 371 -30.15 -10.16 -0.01
C TRP A 371 -30.56 -8.69 -0.19
N ASP A 372 -30.37 -7.87 0.84
CA ASP A 372 -30.74 -6.44 0.84
C ASP A 372 -29.54 -5.52 0.57
N TYR A 373 -28.36 -5.88 1.07
CA TYR A 373 -27.15 -5.07 0.98
C TYR A 373 -25.94 -5.86 0.51
N VAL A 374 -25.06 -5.21 -0.23
CA VAL A 374 -23.67 -5.67 -0.41
C VAL A 374 -22.72 -4.76 0.36
N VAL A 375 -21.87 -5.37 1.19
CA VAL A 375 -20.85 -4.69 1.99
C VAL A 375 -19.48 -5.25 1.58
N ASN A 376 -18.61 -4.41 1.01
CA ASN A 376 -17.30 -4.87 0.58
C ASN A 376 -16.26 -4.82 1.72
N LEU A 377 -15.46 -5.87 1.89
CA LEU A 377 -14.40 -5.97 2.91
C LEU A 377 -13.12 -6.52 2.27
N SER A 378 -11.96 -6.26 2.88
CA SER A 378 -10.71 -6.97 2.59
C SER A 378 -10.36 -7.97 3.69
N GLU A 379 -9.30 -8.75 3.49
CA GLU A 379 -8.71 -9.61 4.52
C GLU A 379 -8.18 -8.85 5.76
N SER A 380 -8.15 -7.53 5.68
CA SER A 380 -7.62 -6.63 6.71
C SER A 380 -8.68 -5.72 7.35
N ASP A 381 -9.95 -5.92 7.02
CA ASP A 381 -11.08 -5.31 7.72
C ASP A 381 -11.51 -6.20 8.90
N PHE A 382 -12.06 -5.61 9.95
CA PHE A 382 -12.61 -6.36 11.08
C PHE A 382 -13.83 -5.65 11.68
N PRO A 383 -14.89 -6.38 12.08
CA PRO A 383 -16.04 -5.79 12.76
C PRO A 383 -15.63 -5.29 14.15
N ILE A 384 -16.13 -4.12 14.53
CA ILE A 384 -15.94 -3.50 15.87
C ILE A 384 -17.25 -3.44 16.65
N LYS A 385 -18.33 -3.97 16.07
CA LYS A 385 -19.67 -4.14 16.62
C LYS A 385 -20.24 -5.46 16.14
N ARG A 386 -21.25 -5.98 16.83
CA ARG A 386 -21.89 -7.23 16.41
C ARG A 386 -22.59 -7.04 15.08
N VAL A 387 -22.53 -8.03 14.20
CA VAL A 387 -23.24 -7.98 12.91
C VAL A 387 -24.75 -7.86 13.10
N GLY A 388 -25.32 -8.43 14.17
CA GLY A 388 -26.71 -8.21 14.56
C GLY A 388 -27.13 -6.73 14.74
N GLU A 389 -26.22 -5.86 15.15
CA GLU A 389 -26.47 -4.40 15.23
C GLU A 389 -26.46 -3.77 13.83
N LEU A 390 -25.60 -4.26 12.93
CA LEU A 390 -25.53 -3.81 11.54
C LEU A 390 -26.79 -4.20 10.77
N GLU A 391 -27.32 -5.40 11.00
CA GLU A 391 -28.57 -5.90 10.39
C GLU A 391 -29.75 -4.99 10.70
N LEU A 392 -29.93 -4.62 11.98
CA LEU A 392 -30.99 -3.71 12.42
C LEU A 392 -30.79 -2.32 11.83
N PHE A 393 -29.56 -1.79 11.92
CA PHE A 393 -29.24 -0.47 11.37
C PHE A 393 -29.52 -0.37 9.86
N LEU A 394 -29.12 -1.38 9.08
CA LEU A 394 -29.36 -1.42 7.64
C LEU A 394 -30.84 -1.68 7.32
N GLY A 395 -31.55 -2.45 8.16
CA GLY A 395 -32.97 -2.69 8.01
C GLY A 395 -33.82 -1.45 8.25
N ASP A 396 -33.50 -0.67 9.28
CA ASP A 396 -34.15 0.63 9.55
C ASP A 396 -33.85 1.67 8.47
N ASN A 397 -32.67 1.56 7.83
CA ASN A 397 -32.24 2.45 6.75
C ASN A 397 -32.32 1.76 5.38
N LYS A 398 -33.29 0.86 5.19
CA LYS A 398 -33.46 0.11 3.94
C LYS A 398 -33.65 1.06 2.74
N GLY A 399 -32.94 0.79 1.65
CA GLY A 399 -32.97 1.61 0.43
C GLY A 399 -31.84 2.63 0.32
N TYR A 400 -31.25 3.07 1.44
CA TYR A 400 -30.14 4.02 1.45
C TYR A 400 -28.81 3.37 1.08
N ASN A 401 -27.90 4.16 0.50
CA ASN A 401 -26.55 3.76 0.14
C ASN A 401 -25.54 4.53 0.98
N PHE A 402 -24.61 3.81 1.57
CA PHE A 402 -23.64 4.30 2.55
C PHE A 402 -22.28 4.45 1.89
N VAL A 403 -21.96 5.69 1.51
CA VAL A 403 -20.69 6.07 0.88
C VAL A 403 -20.09 7.22 1.67
N ARG A 404 -18.77 7.37 1.66
CA ARG A 404 -18.10 8.49 2.36
C ARG A 404 -17.40 9.38 1.35
N SER A 405 -17.86 10.63 1.24
CA SER A 405 -17.27 11.63 0.35
C SER A 405 -16.01 12.27 0.96
N HIS A 406 -15.19 12.86 0.11
CA HIS A 406 -13.92 13.51 0.46
C HIS A 406 -14.10 14.79 1.30
N GLY A 407 -15.32 15.32 1.39
CA GLY A 407 -15.67 16.54 2.11
C GLY A 407 -15.93 17.73 1.17
N GLN A 408 -15.44 18.92 1.53
CA GLN A 408 -15.90 20.17 0.93
C GLN A 408 -15.13 20.64 -0.31
N ASP A 409 -13.88 20.18 -0.52
CA ASP A 409 -12.97 20.69 -1.55
C ASP A 409 -12.84 19.72 -2.74
N THR A 410 -13.86 19.72 -3.61
CA THR A 410 -13.95 18.82 -4.78
C THR A 410 -12.91 19.12 -5.88
N PRO A 411 -12.54 20.37 -6.20
CA PRO A 411 -11.44 20.64 -7.13
C PRO A 411 -10.12 20.00 -6.68
N LYS A 412 -9.79 20.11 -5.38
CA LYS A 412 -8.60 19.47 -4.83
C LYS A 412 -8.68 17.95 -4.85
N PHE A 413 -9.86 17.39 -4.62
CA PHE A 413 -10.09 15.94 -4.77
C PHE A 413 -9.85 15.48 -6.21
N ILE A 414 -10.48 16.13 -7.20
CA ILE A 414 -10.32 15.84 -8.64
C ILE A 414 -8.84 15.86 -9.04
N SER A 415 -8.10 16.87 -8.58
CA SER A 415 -6.66 16.96 -8.83
C SER A 415 -5.87 15.83 -8.16
N LYS A 416 -6.06 15.61 -6.85
CA LYS A 416 -5.29 14.62 -6.09
C LYS A 416 -5.55 13.18 -6.53
N GLN A 417 -6.77 12.88 -6.99
CA GLN A 417 -7.16 11.59 -7.55
C GLN A 417 -6.79 11.42 -9.02
N ALA A 418 -6.21 12.46 -9.65
CA ALA A 418 -5.87 12.46 -11.07
C ALA A 418 -7.07 12.13 -11.99
N LEU A 419 -8.29 12.57 -11.64
CA LEU A 419 -9.48 12.31 -12.46
C LEU A 419 -9.39 12.96 -13.84
N MET A 420 -8.60 14.03 -13.98
CA MET A 420 -8.29 14.69 -15.25
C MET A 420 -7.09 14.08 -15.99
N LYS A 421 -6.61 12.91 -15.60
CA LYS A 421 -5.57 12.17 -16.32
C LYS A 421 -6.13 10.90 -16.92
N THR A 422 -5.62 10.54 -18.09
CA THR A 422 -5.88 9.27 -18.76
C THR A 422 -4.89 8.22 -18.25
N PHE A 423 -5.43 7.10 -17.76
CA PHE A 423 -4.63 5.94 -17.37
C PHE A 423 -4.98 4.70 -18.20
N LEU A 424 -4.05 3.76 -18.26
CA LEU A 424 -4.25 2.43 -18.81
C LEU A 424 -3.65 1.38 -17.87
N GLU A 425 -4.41 0.35 -17.57
CA GLU A 425 -3.92 -0.84 -16.86
C GLU A 425 -3.45 -1.90 -17.86
N CYS A 426 -2.15 -2.20 -17.87
CA CYS A 426 -1.58 -3.38 -18.51
C CYS A 426 -0.27 -3.79 -17.83
N GLU A 427 0.14 -5.06 -17.95
CA GLU A 427 1.32 -5.61 -17.25
C GLU A 427 1.28 -5.44 -15.74
N THR A 428 0.09 -5.54 -15.12
CA THR A 428 -0.09 -5.32 -13.68
C THR A 428 0.42 -3.94 -13.22
N ARG A 429 0.32 -2.93 -14.10
CA ARG A 429 0.72 -1.54 -13.83
C ARG A 429 -0.32 -0.55 -14.36
N MET A 430 -0.49 0.58 -13.67
CA MET A 430 -1.23 1.76 -14.19
C MET A 430 -0.28 2.77 -14.85
N TRP A 431 -0.38 2.87 -16.16
CA TRP A 431 0.37 3.81 -17.01
C TRP A 431 -0.38 5.13 -17.14
N ARG A 432 0.29 6.26 -16.90
CA ARG A 432 -0.28 7.59 -17.15
C ARG A 432 0.04 8.03 -18.58
N LEU A 433 -1.00 8.38 -19.35
CA LEU A 433 -0.85 8.61 -20.80
C LEU A 433 -1.01 10.07 -21.22
N GLY A 434 -1.70 10.89 -20.44
CA GLY A 434 -1.94 12.30 -20.76
C GLY A 434 -3.04 12.95 -19.92
N ASP A 435 -3.28 14.24 -20.16
CA ASP A 435 -4.43 14.98 -19.62
C ASP A 435 -5.73 14.67 -20.38
N ARG A 436 -6.87 14.78 -19.70
CA ARG A 436 -8.21 14.69 -20.30
C ARG A 436 -9.16 15.68 -19.65
N GLU A 437 -10.20 16.05 -20.39
CA GLU A 437 -11.33 16.82 -19.84
C GLU A 437 -12.37 15.89 -19.22
N LEU A 438 -12.96 16.32 -18.11
CA LEU A 438 -14.11 15.64 -17.51
C LEU A 438 -15.42 16.09 -18.19
N PRO A 439 -16.37 15.16 -18.43
CA PRO A 439 -17.65 15.49 -19.03
C PRO A 439 -18.37 16.61 -18.27
N ARG A 440 -19.07 17.47 -19.02
CA ARG A 440 -19.98 18.49 -18.48
C ARG A 440 -21.34 17.87 -18.16
N GLY A 441 -22.19 18.62 -17.47
CA GLY A 441 -23.59 18.23 -17.20
C GLY A 441 -23.81 17.33 -15.97
N ILE A 442 -22.73 16.90 -15.31
CA ILE A 442 -22.79 16.08 -14.09
C ILE A 442 -21.90 16.63 -12.98
N ARG A 443 -22.22 16.26 -11.74
CA ARG A 443 -21.41 16.49 -10.55
C ARG A 443 -20.44 15.34 -10.33
N PHE A 444 -19.18 15.63 -10.04
CA PHE A 444 -18.24 14.60 -9.59
C PHE A 444 -18.17 14.60 -8.06
N ASP A 445 -18.11 13.41 -7.47
CA ASP A 445 -17.81 13.20 -6.06
C ASP A 445 -17.03 11.89 -5.90
N GLY A 446 -16.48 11.67 -4.73
CA GLY A 446 -15.76 10.46 -4.38
C GLY A 446 -15.15 10.55 -2.98
N GLY A 447 -14.50 9.49 -2.55
CA GLY A 447 -13.85 9.39 -1.26
C GLY A 447 -13.45 7.95 -1.00
N SER A 448 -14.08 7.29 -0.04
CA SER A 448 -13.77 5.88 0.26
C SER A 448 -14.38 4.93 -0.76
N ASP A 449 -13.61 3.95 -1.22
CA ASP A 449 -14.05 2.79 -2.01
C ASP A 449 -14.70 1.67 -1.17
N TRP A 450 -14.60 1.74 0.15
CA TRP A 450 -15.40 0.94 1.09
C TRP A 450 -16.79 1.52 1.20
N VAL A 451 -17.81 0.73 0.86
CA VAL A 451 -19.21 1.11 0.71
C VAL A 451 -20.15 0.03 1.24
N ALA A 452 -21.37 0.43 1.60
CA ALA A 452 -22.50 -0.49 1.72
C ALA A 452 -23.61 -0.03 0.77
N LEU A 453 -23.91 -0.85 -0.23
CA LEU A 453 -24.83 -0.49 -1.32
C LEU A 453 -26.10 -1.33 -1.21
N HIS A 454 -27.26 -0.67 -1.30
CA HIS A 454 -28.54 -1.36 -1.31
C HIS A 454 -28.73 -2.09 -2.63
N ARG A 455 -29.35 -3.27 -2.59
CA ARG A 455 -29.62 -4.11 -3.76
C ARG A 455 -30.29 -3.35 -4.89
N GLY A 456 -31.28 -2.49 -4.59
CA GLY A 456 -31.99 -1.71 -5.61
C GLY A 456 -31.07 -0.84 -6.46
N PHE A 457 -30.04 -0.22 -5.85
CA PHE A 457 -29.04 0.55 -6.58
C PHE A 457 -28.14 -0.36 -7.43
N VAL A 458 -27.63 -1.44 -6.83
CA VAL A 458 -26.78 -2.43 -7.54
C VAL A 458 -27.50 -3.02 -8.74
N GLN A 459 -28.75 -3.43 -8.56
CA GLN A 459 -29.61 -3.98 -9.62
C GLN A 459 -29.81 -2.95 -10.74
N TRP A 460 -30.10 -1.69 -10.42
CA TRP A 460 -30.26 -0.65 -11.42
C TRP A 460 -28.97 -0.42 -12.22
N VAL A 461 -27.81 -0.34 -11.54
CA VAL A 461 -26.51 -0.18 -12.21
C VAL A 461 -26.25 -1.32 -13.19
N ILE A 462 -26.47 -2.58 -12.79
CA ILE A 462 -26.18 -3.73 -13.64
C ILE A 462 -27.19 -3.88 -14.79
N GLN A 463 -28.49 -3.75 -14.52
CA GLN A 463 -29.53 -3.94 -15.54
C GLN A 463 -29.52 -2.84 -16.62
N ASN A 464 -29.12 -1.61 -16.25
CA ASN A 464 -29.11 -0.47 -17.18
C ASN A 464 -27.72 -0.17 -17.76
N ARG A 465 -26.70 -0.93 -17.36
CA ARG A 465 -25.28 -0.73 -17.68
C ARG A 465 -24.98 -0.45 -19.16
N ALA A 466 -25.67 -1.15 -20.06
CA ALA A 466 -25.42 -1.09 -21.50
C ALA A 466 -26.24 -0.02 -22.24
N HIS A 467 -27.28 0.55 -21.62
CA HIS A 467 -28.26 1.39 -22.30
C HIS A 467 -28.44 2.77 -21.66
N ASP A 468 -28.17 2.92 -20.36
CA ASP A 468 -28.24 4.20 -19.69
C ASP A 468 -27.04 5.09 -20.08
N PRO A 469 -27.27 6.29 -20.67
CA PRO A 469 -26.19 7.13 -21.16
C PRO A 469 -25.21 7.60 -20.08
N LEU A 470 -25.68 7.80 -18.84
CA LEU A 470 -24.82 8.16 -17.71
C LEU A 470 -23.89 7.00 -17.39
N LEU A 471 -24.40 5.77 -17.26
CA LEU A 471 -23.60 4.58 -16.96
C LEU A 471 -22.60 4.26 -18.08
N VAL A 472 -23.05 4.23 -19.34
CA VAL A 472 -22.17 3.97 -20.50
C VAL A 472 -21.03 4.99 -20.57
N GLY A 473 -21.35 6.27 -20.39
CA GLY A 473 -20.36 7.33 -20.43
C GLY A 473 -19.38 7.31 -19.24
N LEU A 474 -19.89 7.06 -18.02
CA LEU A 474 -19.05 6.94 -16.84
C LEU A 474 -18.16 5.70 -16.91
N GLU A 475 -18.63 4.55 -17.39
CA GLU A 475 -17.78 3.36 -17.54
C GLU A 475 -16.67 3.56 -18.59
N ALA A 476 -16.95 4.26 -19.70
CA ALA A 476 -15.91 4.65 -20.66
C ALA A 476 -14.84 5.53 -20.01
N LEU A 477 -15.25 6.49 -19.16
CA LEU A 477 -14.34 7.34 -18.40
C LEU A 477 -13.54 6.54 -17.35
N PHE A 478 -14.23 5.75 -16.53
CA PHE A 478 -13.67 5.06 -15.36
C PHE A 478 -12.82 3.83 -15.71
N ARG A 479 -13.00 3.24 -16.91
CA ARG A 479 -12.06 2.25 -17.47
C ARG A 479 -10.63 2.79 -17.61
N HIS A 480 -10.48 4.09 -17.77
CA HIS A 480 -9.19 4.77 -17.94
C HIS A 480 -8.86 5.74 -16.80
N THR A 481 -9.33 5.42 -15.59
CA THR A 481 -9.19 6.25 -14.38
C THR A 481 -8.38 5.52 -13.32
N LEU A 482 -7.50 6.23 -12.62
CA LEU A 482 -6.82 5.75 -11.42
C LEU A 482 -7.80 5.71 -10.24
N LEU A 483 -7.74 4.66 -9.41
CA LEU A 483 -8.61 4.51 -8.22
C LEU A 483 -10.12 4.68 -8.55
N PRO A 484 -10.65 4.01 -9.60
CA PRO A 484 -11.99 4.34 -10.08
C PRO A 484 -13.10 4.05 -9.07
N ALA A 485 -12.94 3.01 -8.23
CA ALA A 485 -13.92 2.64 -7.21
C ALA A 485 -14.09 3.72 -6.12
N GLU A 486 -13.10 4.61 -5.94
CA GLU A 486 -13.18 5.73 -4.98
C GLU A 486 -14.09 6.87 -5.47
N SER A 487 -14.61 6.84 -6.70
CA SER A 487 -15.49 7.91 -7.20
C SER A 487 -16.61 7.47 -8.14
N TYR A 488 -16.52 6.27 -8.73
CA TYR A 488 -17.56 5.76 -9.64
C TYR A 488 -18.93 5.70 -8.95
N PHE A 489 -19.06 4.98 -7.82
CA PHE A 489 -20.36 4.81 -7.16
C PHE A 489 -20.92 6.13 -6.62
N HIS A 490 -20.07 7.00 -6.06
CA HIS A 490 -20.46 8.33 -5.60
C HIS A 490 -21.00 9.19 -6.75
N THR A 491 -20.28 9.22 -7.88
CA THR A 491 -20.67 9.98 -9.07
C THR A 491 -21.96 9.42 -9.67
N VAL A 492 -22.13 8.10 -9.75
CA VAL A 492 -23.39 7.50 -10.23
C VAL A 492 -24.55 7.86 -9.30
N LEU A 493 -24.38 7.72 -7.98
CA LEU A 493 -25.41 8.05 -6.99
C LEU A 493 -25.85 9.52 -7.10
N HIS A 494 -24.91 10.46 -7.18
CA HIS A 494 -25.22 11.90 -7.22
C HIS A 494 -25.91 12.36 -8.51
N ASN A 495 -25.82 11.59 -9.60
CA ASN A 495 -26.34 12.00 -10.91
C ASN A 495 -27.46 11.09 -11.44
N SER A 496 -27.92 10.12 -10.65
CA SER A 496 -29.01 9.20 -11.00
C SER A 496 -30.26 9.45 -10.15
N GLY A 497 -31.32 8.67 -10.41
CA GLY A 497 -32.53 8.64 -9.58
C GLY A 497 -32.29 8.35 -8.09
N PHE A 498 -31.11 7.85 -7.71
CA PHE A 498 -30.72 7.51 -6.35
C PHE A 498 -30.13 8.67 -5.54
N CYS A 499 -30.04 9.88 -6.09
CA CYS A 499 -29.36 11.01 -5.44
C CYS A 499 -29.93 11.42 -4.08
N THR A 500 -31.19 11.05 -3.77
CA THR A 500 -31.85 11.29 -2.48
C THR A 500 -31.65 10.16 -1.46
N LEU A 501 -31.02 9.06 -1.88
CA LEU A 501 -30.81 7.83 -1.11
C LEU A 501 -29.34 7.66 -0.71
N ILE A 502 -28.62 8.77 -0.51
CA ILE A 502 -27.19 8.79 -0.15
C ILE A 502 -27.05 9.16 1.33
N VAL A 503 -26.29 8.36 2.07
CA VAL A 503 -25.82 8.67 3.42
C VAL A 503 -24.31 8.87 3.36
N ASP A 504 -23.82 10.05 3.76
CA ASP A 504 -22.39 10.42 3.78
C ASP A 504 -21.65 9.82 5.01
N ASN A 505 -21.79 8.50 5.15
CA ASN A 505 -21.08 7.68 6.12
C ASN A 505 -21.01 6.27 5.52
N ASN A 506 -19.80 5.73 5.36
CA ASN A 506 -19.60 4.39 4.82
C ASN A 506 -19.48 3.30 5.89
N LEU A 507 -19.81 3.62 7.15
CA LEU A 507 -19.83 2.67 8.27
C LEU A 507 -18.44 2.15 8.67
N ARG A 508 -17.37 2.84 8.25
CA ARG A 508 -15.98 2.43 8.45
C ARG A 508 -15.19 3.42 9.28
N PHE A 509 -14.34 2.88 10.16
CA PHE A 509 -13.19 3.58 10.67
C PHE A 509 -11.93 3.18 9.89
N VAL A 510 -11.15 4.17 9.44
CA VAL A 510 -9.91 3.94 8.68
C VAL A 510 -8.75 4.65 9.39
N ASN A 511 -7.71 3.91 9.77
CA ASN A 511 -6.58 4.43 10.55
C ASN A 511 -5.58 5.24 9.70
N TRP A 512 -6.00 6.43 9.24
CA TRP A 512 -5.13 7.33 8.46
C TRP A 512 -4.09 8.05 9.34
N ARG A 513 -2.83 7.65 9.26
CA ARG A 513 -1.67 8.41 9.79
C ARG A 513 -0.85 8.98 8.63
N ARG A 514 -1.31 10.07 8.01
CA ARG A 514 -0.77 10.58 6.73
C ARG A 514 0.75 10.79 6.69
N LYS A 515 1.37 11.21 7.80
CA LYS A 515 2.84 11.37 7.90
C LYS A 515 3.61 10.05 7.67
N GLN A 516 2.99 8.91 8.00
CA GLN A 516 3.55 7.55 7.84
C GLN A 516 3.00 6.87 6.59
N GLY A 517 1.69 6.97 6.32
CA GLY A 517 1.01 6.23 5.24
C GLY A 517 1.15 6.81 3.82
N CYS A 518 1.55 8.09 3.67
CA CYS A 518 1.71 8.76 2.38
C CYS A 518 3.19 8.90 1.99
N LYS A 519 3.82 7.82 1.51
CA LYS A 519 5.25 7.77 1.17
C LYS A 519 5.52 7.51 -0.32
N CYS A 520 4.50 7.62 -1.18
CA CYS A 520 4.58 7.26 -2.60
C CYS A 520 5.10 5.83 -2.84
N GLN A 521 4.82 4.91 -1.91
CA GLN A 521 5.35 3.53 -1.93
C GLN A 521 4.90 2.71 -3.15
N TYR A 522 3.81 3.11 -3.82
CA TYR A 522 3.22 2.42 -4.97
C TYR A 522 3.75 2.89 -6.34
N ARG A 523 4.79 3.74 -6.40
CA ARG A 523 5.31 4.30 -7.68
C ARG A 523 5.80 3.22 -8.67
N HIS A 524 6.12 2.02 -8.17
CA HIS A 524 6.50 0.87 -8.98
C HIS A 524 5.29 0.11 -9.57
N VAL A 525 4.06 0.38 -9.11
CA VAL A 525 2.80 -0.19 -9.60
C VAL A 525 1.98 0.84 -10.39
N VAL A 526 2.08 2.12 -10.02
CA VAL A 526 1.29 3.19 -10.64
C VAL A 526 2.15 4.42 -10.96
N ASP A 527 1.79 5.15 -12.02
CA ASP A 527 2.41 6.44 -12.37
C ASP A 527 1.81 7.62 -11.57
N TRP A 528 1.61 7.41 -10.26
CA TRP A 528 1.05 8.37 -9.31
C TRP A 528 1.54 8.11 -7.88
N CYS A 529 1.34 9.08 -6.99
CA CYS A 529 1.61 8.93 -5.56
C CYS A 529 0.34 8.62 -4.79
N GLY A 530 0.36 7.51 -4.06
CA GLY A 530 -0.72 7.07 -3.19
C GLY A 530 -0.46 7.22 -1.70
N CYS A 531 -1.52 7.02 -0.92
CA CYS A 531 -1.46 6.82 0.51
C CYS A 531 -2.17 5.52 0.86
N SER A 532 -1.76 4.89 1.97
CA SER A 532 -2.50 3.77 2.56
C SER A 532 -2.64 3.95 4.08
N PRO A 533 -3.74 3.45 4.67
CA PRO A 533 -3.92 3.48 6.11
C PRO A 533 -2.92 2.56 6.83
N ASN A 534 -2.64 2.90 8.08
CA ASN A 534 -1.77 2.13 8.96
C ASN A 534 -2.55 0.97 9.60
N VAL A 535 -1.81 -0.05 10.03
CA VAL A 535 -2.35 -1.12 10.86
C VAL A 535 -2.67 -0.56 12.26
N LEU A 536 -3.80 -0.99 12.82
CA LEU A 536 -4.14 -0.74 14.21
C LEU A 536 -3.30 -1.67 15.09
N LEU A 537 -2.69 -1.12 16.14
CA LEU A 537 -1.86 -1.85 17.10
C LEU A 537 -2.52 -1.85 18.48
N GLU A 538 -1.96 -2.59 19.44
CA GLU A 538 -2.36 -2.59 20.86
C GLU A 538 -2.48 -1.16 21.43
N ASP A 539 -1.56 -0.25 21.09
CA ASP A 539 -1.61 1.16 21.52
C ASP A 539 -2.84 1.94 20.99
N ASP A 540 -3.53 1.43 19.96
CA ASP A 540 -4.75 2.03 19.43
C ASP A 540 -6.03 1.53 20.14
N GLU A 541 -5.96 0.65 21.15
CA GLU A 541 -7.14 0.11 21.86
C GLU A 541 -8.09 1.20 22.37
N GLY A 542 -7.56 2.20 23.08
CA GLY A 542 -8.37 3.32 23.60
C GLY A 542 -9.06 4.12 22.49
N LYS A 543 -8.41 4.23 21.32
CA LYS A 543 -8.97 4.88 20.14
C LYS A 543 -10.09 4.05 19.52
N VAL A 544 -9.92 2.73 19.47
CA VAL A 544 -10.93 1.79 18.96
C VAL A 544 -12.13 1.71 19.90
N ALA A 545 -11.91 1.67 21.22
CA ALA A 545 -12.97 1.62 22.23
C ALA A 545 -13.98 2.78 22.09
N VAL A 546 -13.51 4.00 21.78
CA VAL A 546 -14.36 5.18 21.58
C VAL A 546 -15.28 5.04 20.35
N LEU A 547 -14.95 4.17 19.39
CA LEU A 547 -15.77 3.95 18.19
C LEU A 547 -17.09 3.22 18.50
N SER A 548 -17.19 2.52 19.62
CA SER A 548 -18.43 1.86 20.08
C SER A 548 -19.64 2.82 20.09
N ARG A 549 -19.42 4.10 20.39
CA ARG A 549 -20.47 5.14 20.45
C ARG A 549 -20.80 5.78 19.10
N LYS A 550 -20.06 5.47 18.04
CA LYS A 550 -20.24 6.07 16.70
C LYS A 550 -20.98 5.10 15.77
N THR A 551 -21.61 5.63 14.73
CA THR A 551 -22.21 4.83 13.65
C THR A 551 -21.15 4.31 12.69
N VAL A 552 -20.27 3.45 13.19
CA VAL A 552 -19.25 2.71 12.45
C VAL A 552 -19.27 1.26 12.95
N PHE A 553 -19.23 0.32 12.02
CA PHE A 553 -19.39 -1.11 12.32
C PHE A 553 -18.12 -1.90 12.03
N PHE A 554 -17.24 -1.36 11.20
CA PHE A 554 -15.99 -1.98 10.78
C PHE A 554 -14.82 -1.02 10.93
N ALA A 555 -13.63 -1.56 11.16
CA ALA A 555 -12.38 -0.82 11.16
C ALA A 555 -11.34 -1.47 10.23
N ARG A 556 -10.34 -0.67 9.81
CA ARG A 556 -9.17 -1.16 9.06
C ARG A 556 -7.92 -0.28 9.26
N LYS A 557 -6.71 -0.81 9.16
CA LYS A 557 -6.36 -2.21 8.80
C LYS A 557 -5.95 -3.04 10.02
N PHE A 558 -6.15 -4.35 9.93
CA PHE A 558 -5.65 -5.35 10.86
C PHE A 558 -4.75 -6.34 10.13
N GLU A 559 -3.58 -6.63 10.70
CA GLU A 559 -2.62 -7.60 10.17
C GLU A 559 -2.01 -8.36 11.37
N PRO A 560 -2.37 -9.63 11.62
CA PRO A 560 -1.92 -10.35 12.82
C PRO A 560 -0.41 -10.63 12.88
N VAL A 561 0.30 -10.50 11.75
CA VAL A 561 1.78 -10.52 11.73
C VAL A 561 2.39 -9.28 12.39
N LEU A 562 1.61 -8.21 12.62
CA LEU A 562 2.01 -7.02 13.38
C LEU A 562 1.37 -6.98 14.76
N SER A 563 0.05 -7.14 14.83
CA SER A 563 -0.63 -7.22 16.11
C SER A 563 -1.92 -8.03 16.02
N GLN A 564 -1.89 -9.20 16.65
CA GLN A 564 -3.07 -10.01 16.89
C GLN A 564 -3.82 -9.53 18.13
N LYS A 565 -3.12 -8.98 19.12
CA LYS A 565 -3.73 -8.51 20.37
C LYS A 565 -4.85 -7.50 20.19
N ILE A 566 -4.74 -6.57 19.23
CA ILE A 566 -5.82 -5.62 18.96
C ILE A 566 -7.08 -6.32 18.42
N VAL A 567 -6.93 -7.43 17.69
CA VAL A 567 -8.04 -8.26 17.20
C VAL A 567 -8.66 -8.98 18.39
N ASP A 568 -7.83 -9.55 19.28
CA ASP A 568 -8.28 -10.21 20.51
C ASP A 568 -9.06 -9.22 21.41
N PHE A 569 -8.55 -8.00 21.60
CA PHE A 569 -9.23 -6.93 22.32
C PHE A 569 -10.63 -6.64 21.77
N ILE A 570 -10.76 -6.54 20.44
CA ILE A 570 -12.05 -6.27 19.80
C ILE A 570 -13.02 -7.44 20.05
N GLU A 571 -12.58 -8.68 19.84
CA GLU A 571 -13.43 -9.86 20.05
C GLU A 571 -13.89 -9.98 21.51
N ASP A 572 -12.97 -9.79 22.46
CA ASP A 572 -13.22 -10.05 23.88
C ASP A 572 -13.98 -8.87 24.53
N THR A 573 -13.59 -7.64 24.23
CA THR A 573 -14.12 -6.43 24.89
C THR A 573 -15.30 -5.83 24.15
N MET A 574 -15.22 -5.71 22.82
CA MET A 574 -16.26 -5.02 22.03
C MET A 574 -17.36 -5.96 21.58
N LEU A 575 -16.98 -7.10 20.99
CA LEU A 575 -17.93 -8.08 20.46
C LEU A 575 -18.42 -9.07 21.55
N LYS A 576 -17.68 -9.18 22.66
CA LYS A 576 -17.96 -10.09 23.78
C LYS A 576 -18.12 -11.54 23.31
N ILE A 577 -17.21 -12.00 22.45
CA ILE A 577 -17.22 -13.36 21.92
C ILE A 577 -16.71 -14.31 23.00
N LYS A 578 -17.51 -15.33 23.32
CA LYS A 578 -17.12 -16.38 24.28
C LYS A 578 -16.44 -17.51 23.52
N ARG A 579 -15.11 -17.60 23.60
CA ARG A 579 -14.36 -18.73 23.03
C ARG A 579 -14.56 -19.98 23.90
N LYS A 580 -14.70 -21.15 23.28
CA LYS A 580 -14.71 -22.42 24.03
C LYS A 580 -13.32 -22.65 24.62
N PRO A 581 -13.20 -23.21 25.85
CA PRO A 581 -11.91 -23.56 26.42
C PRO A 581 -11.15 -24.51 25.48
N THR A 582 -9.92 -24.16 25.12
CA THR A 582 -9.05 -25.02 24.32
C THR A 582 -8.11 -25.82 25.22
N SER A 583 -7.83 -27.07 24.85
CA SER A 583 -6.77 -27.86 25.48
C SER A 583 -5.37 -27.32 25.16
N ASN A 584 -5.24 -26.48 24.13
CA ASN A 584 -3.98 -25.89 23.69
C ASN A 584 -3.98 -24.37 23.89
N LEU A 585 -3.73 -23.91 25.12
CA LEU A 585 -3.68 -22.49 25.49
C LEU A 585 -2.67 -21.68 24.66
N ALA A 586 -1.59 -22.30 24.20
CA ALA A 586 -0.60 -21.63 23.36
C ALA A 586 -1.19 -21.20 22.00
N SER A 587 -2.17 -21.93 21.48
CA SER A 587 -2.83 -21.57 20.22
C SER A 587 -3.55 -20.23 20.30
N GLU A 588 -4.03 -19.81 21.47
CA GLU A 588 -4.77 -18.55 21.64
C GLU A 588 -3.89 -17.33 21.33
N THR A 589 -2.62 -17.37 21.70
CA THR A 589 -1.67 -16.27 21.51
C THR A 589 -0.79 -16.40 20.27
N SER A 590 -0.99 -17.48 19.50
CA SER A 590 -0.21 -17.80 18.31
C SER A 590 -0.88 -17.34 17.01
N TYR A 591 -0.08 -17.08 15.99
CA TYR A 591 -0.52 -16.82 14.62
C TYR A 591 0.45 -17.46 13.62
N TRP A 592 -0.12 -18.02 12.55
CA TRP A 592 0.62 -18.68 11.47
C TRP A 592 0.24 -18.06 10.13
N GLN A 593 1.23 -17.75 9.32
CA GLN A 593 1.01 -17.25 7.97
C GLN A 593 1.89 -17.97 6.96
N ASN A 594 1.27 -18.53 5.91
CA ASN A 594 1.99 -19.23 4.87
C ASN A 594 2.81 -18.25 4.00
N GLU A 595 4.09 -18.51 3.79
CA GLU A 595 4.96 -17.74 2.89
C GLU A 595 5.22 -18.44 1.55
N PHE A 596 5.11 -19.78 1.54
CA PHE A 596 5.33 -20.58 0.35
C PHE A 596 4.47 -21.84 0.37
N HIS A 597 4.00 -22.21 -0.82
CA HIS A 597 3.33 -23.48 -1.07
C HIS A 597 3.79 -24.02 -2.43
N TYR A 598 4.19 -25.30 -2.49
CA TYR A 598 4.80 -25.91 -3.69
C TYR A 598 3.91 -25.92 -4.94
N LEU A 599 2.59 -25.89 -4.78
CA LEU A 599 1.61 -25.77 -5.88
C LEU A 599 1.43 -24.35 -6.44
N ASP A 600 2.10 -23.34 -5.89
CA ASP A 600 1.97 -21.96 -6.37
C ASP A 600 2.57 -21.81 -7.77
N ARG A 601 1.78 -21.22 -8.67
CA ARG A 601 2.23 -20.79 -10.00
C ARG A 601 2.45 -19.28 -10.03
N SER A 602 1.64 -18.55 -9.27
CA SER A 602 1.73 -17.11 -9.06
C SER A 602 1.52 -16.75 -7.57
N PRO A 603 2.33 -15.84 -7.01
CA PRO A 603 3.54 -15.28 -7.61
C PRO A 603 4.65 -16.34 -7.73
N VAL A 604 5.61 -16.13 -8.64
CA VAL A 604 6.79 -16.99 -8.73
C VAL A 604 7.58 -16.88 -7.42
N PRO A 605 7.98 -17.99 -6.79
CA PRO A 605 8.70 -17.96 -5.53
C PRO A 605 10.08 -17.30 -5.68
N ASP A 606 10.48 -16.54 -4.66
CA ASP A 606 11.85 -16.02 -4.57
C ASP A 606 12.83 -17.19 -4.52
N GLN A 607 13.73 -17.26 -5.50
CA GLN A 607 14.63 -18.40 -5.67
C GLN A 607 15.71 -18.46 -4.57
N GLY A 608 16.08 -17.32 -3.99
CA GLY A 608 17.00 -17.26 -2.85
C GLY A 608 16.35 -17.82 -1.58
N ARG A 609 15.10 -17.43 -1.30
CA ARG A 609 14.31 -17.98 -0.20
C ARG A 609 14.03 -19.48 -0.39
N LEU A 610 13.68 -19.92 -1.59
CA LEU A 610 13.51 -21.35 -1.89
C LEU A 610 14.79 -22.16 -1.62
N SER A 611 15.95 -21.62 -1.99
CA SER A 611 17.25 -22.24 -1.71
C SER A 611 17.49 -22.40 -0.20
N ALA A 612 17.15 -21.36 0.58
CA ALA A 612 17.24 -21.40 2.03
C ALA A 612 16.22 -22.36 2.67
N TRP A 613 14.97 -22.40 2.22
CA TRP A 613 13.95 -23.31 2.74
C TRP A 613 14.32 -24.78 2.49
N SER A 614 14.83 -25.10 1.30
CA SER A 614 15.35 -26.43 1.00
C SER A 614 16.52 -26.81 1.91
N SER A 615 17.40 -25.85 2.22
CA SER A 615 18.49 -26.04 3.17
C SER A 615 18.00 -26.22 4.60
N LEU A 616 16.97 -25.49 5.04
CA LEU A 616 16.36 -25.64 6.37
C LEU A 616 15.65 -26.99 6.53
N ALA A 617 15.03 -27.53 5.48
CA ALA A 617 14.50 -28.90 5.49
C ALA A 617 15.62 -29.94 5.70
N ARG A 618 16.77 -29.76 5.04
CA ARG A 618 17.96 -30.61 5.24
C ARG A 618 18.56 -30.43 6.63
N LEU A 619 18.58 -29.22 7.20
CA LEU A 619 18.99 -28.97 8.59
C LEU A 619 18.14 -29.78 9.57
N SER A 620 16.82 -29.78 9.37
CA SER A 620 15.90 -30.58 10.18
C SER A 620 16.17 -32.08 10.07
N ALA A 621 16.32 -32.60 8.84
CA ALA A 621 16.62 -34.01 8.62
C ALA A 621 17.98 -34.43 9.21
N HIS A 622 19.00 -33.59 9.06
CA HIS A 622 20.33 -33.79 9.66
C HIS A 622 20.25 -33.81 11.20
N HIS A 623 19.47 -32.90 11.80
CA HIS A 623 19.26 -32.85 13.25
C HIS A 623 18.60 -34.14 13.78
N LEU A 624 17.61 -34.69 13.08
CA LEU A 624 17.00 -35.98 13.43
C LEU A 624 18.02 -37.14 13.41
N GLY A 625 18.88 -37.18 12.39
CA GLY A 625 19.94 -38.18 12.29
C GLY A 625 20.97 -38.09 13.43
N GLN A 626 21.24 -36.89 13.93
CA GLN A 626 22.11 -36.69 15.10
C GLN A 626 21.46 -37.15 16.42
N LEU A 627 20.14 -36.99 16.55
CA LEU A 627 19.42 -37.34 17.78
C LEU A 627 19.25 -38.86 17.93
N GLY A 628 19.15 -39.61 16.84
CA GLY A 628 18.94 -41.06 16.92
C GLY A 628 19.56 -41.82 15.75
N SER A 629 20.34 -42.86 16.06
CA SER A 629 21.10 -43.65 15.09
C SER A 629 20.26 -44.34 13.99
N ARG A 630 18.94 -44.49 14.18
CA ARG A 630 18.02 -45.06 13.16
C ARG A 630 17.09 -44.02 12.50
N CYS A 631 17.26 -42.73 12.81
CA CYS A 631 16.44 -41.62 12.30
C CYS A 631 17.06 -40.93 11.08
N VAL A 632 17.64 -41.70 10.17
CA VAL A 632 18.31 -41.13 8.98
C VAL A 632 17.26 -40.84 7.92
N LEU A 633 17.02 -39.54 7.70
CA LEU A 633 16.10 -39.03 6.70
C LEU A 633 16.84 -38.21 5.66
N ARG A 634 16.38 -38.31 4.41
CA ARG A 634 16.77 -37.40 3.35
C ARG A 634 15.59 -36.53 2.95
N ALA A 635 15.67 -35.23 3.25
CA ALA A 635 14.70 -34.27 2.77
C ALA A 635 14.67 -34.28 1.23
N SER A 636 13.48 -34.47 0.65
CA SER A 636 13.29 -34.58 -0.80
C SER A 636 12.61 -33.37 -1.41
N ARG A 637 11.59 -32.80 -0.76
CA ARG A 637 10.84 -31.66 -1.29
C ARG A 637 10.26 -30.80 -0.17
N VAL A 638 10.46 -29.49 -0.24
CA VAL A 638 9.72 -28.53 0.60
C VAL A 638 8.29 -28.43 0.08
N LEU A 639 7.31 -28.64 0.95
CA LEU A 639 5.90 -28.51 0.63
C LEU A 639 5.42 -27.09 0.94
N GLU A 640 5.66 -26.64 2.17
CA GLU A 640 5.14 -25.37 2.66
C GLU A 640 6.11 -24.71 3.63
N THR A 641 6.06 -23.39 3.69
CA THR A 641 6.75 -22.63 4.74
C THR A 641 5.83 -21.61 5.36
N TRP A 642 5.97 -21.42 6.66
CA TRP A 642 5.08 -20.59 7.45
C TRP A 642 5.87 -19.72 8.41
N LEU A 643 5.46 -18.46 8.56
CA LEU A 643 5.88 -17.62 9.68
C LEU A 643 5.09 -18.01 10.91
N TYR A 644 5.77 -18.16 12.04
CA TYR A 644 5.15 -18.46 13.33
C TYR A 644 5.39 -17.31 14.30
N PHE A 645 4.29 -16.75 14.80
CA PHE A 645 4.26 -15.70 15.80
C PHE A 645 3.58 -16.20 17.07
N GLN A 646 4.05 -15.72 18.22
CA GLN A 646 3.40 -15.96 19.50
C GLN A 646 3.56 -14.73 20.39
N HIS A 647 2.46 -14.21 20.92
CA HIS A 647 2.38 -12.92 21.61
C HIS A 647 2.91 -11.75 20.75
N ASP A 648 2.50 -11.70 19.48
CA ASP A 648 2.97 -10.73 18.47
C ASP A 648 4.49 -10.74 18.20
N LEU A 649 5.22 -11.75 18.72
CA LEU A 649 6.66 -11.91 18.50
C LEU A 649 6.93 -13.02 17.49
N PHE A 650 7.73 -12.71 16.46
CA PHE A 650 8.23 -13.71 15.53
C PHE A 650 9.09 -14.75 16.25
N LYS A 651 8.70 -16.02 16.19
CA LYS A 651 9.39 -17.14 16.83
C LYS A 651 10.24 -17.95 15.86
N GLY A 652 9.92 -17.94 14.58
CA GLY A 652 10.68 -18.65 13.55
C GLY A 652 9.85 -19.00 12.33
N VAL A 653 10.45 -19.84 11.49
CA VAL A 653 9.81 -20.39 10.29
C VAL A 653 9.47 -21.85 10.56
N ILE A 654 8.26 -22.28 10.21
CA ILE A 654 7.90 -23.69 10.18
C ILE A 654 8.05 -24.16 8.74
N ILE A 655 8.88 -25.19 8.53
CA ILE A 655 9.09 -25.81 7.23
C ILE A 655 8.41 -27.17 7.24
N GLN A 656 7.44 -27.35 6.34
CA GLN A 656 6.83 -28.64 6.06
C GLN A 656 7.49 -29.24 4.82
N TYR A 657 7.99 -30.47 4.92
CA TYR A 657 8.72 -31.12 3.84
C TYR A 657 8.48 -32.63 3.80
N GLU A 658 8.63 -33.20 2.61
CA GLU A 658 8.72 -34.65 2.40
C GLU A 658 10.15 -35.12 2.66
N ALA A 659 10.27 -36.24 3.36
CA ALA A 659 11.54 -36.89 3.64
C ALA A 659 11.44 -38.37 3.33
N ARG A 660 12.50 -38.92 2.74
CA ARG A 660 12.62 -40.35 2.42
C ARG A 660 13.55 -41.04 3.41
N ALA A 661 13.24 -42.29 3.69
CA ALA A 661 14.11 -43.21 4.42
C ALA A 661 14.23 -44.52 3.64
N GLU A 662 15.37 -45.18 3.73
CA GLU A 662 15.63 -46.41 2.96
C GLU A 662 14.69 -47.56 3.33
N HIS A 663 14.21 -47.60 4.57
CA HIS A 663 13.36 -48.67 5.10
C HIS A 663 11.86 -48.41 4.93
N LEU A 664 11.46 -47.28 4.33
CA LEU A 664 10.05 -46.96 4.08
C LEU A 664 9.76 -46.88 2.58
N PRO A 665 8.64 -47.47 2.11
CA PRO A 665 8.26 -47.39 0.71
C PRO A 665 7.81 -45.98 0.31
N GLU A 666 7.16 -45.27 1.24
CA GLU A 666 6.57 -43.94 1.01
C GLU A 666 7.32 -42.84 1.78
N PRO A 667 7.39 -41.61 1.23
CA PRO A 667 7.97 -40.48 1.93
C PRO A 667 7.10 -40.09 3.14
N VAL A 668 7.75 -39.72 4.24
CA VAL A 668 7.10 -39.16 5.43
C VAL A 668 7.02 -37.65 5.32
N LYS A 669 5.99 -37.06 5.93
CA LYS A 669 5.84 -35.60 6.02
C LYS A 669 6.30 -35.13 7.40
N VAL A 670 7.20 -34.17 7.41
CA VAL A 670 7.82 -33.62 8.63
C VAL A 670 7.54 -32.13 8.69
N GLU A 671 7.22 -31.63 9.87
CA GLU A 671 7.28 -30.20 10.17
C GLU A 671 8.40 -29.93 11.17
N ALA A 672 9.14 -28.86 10.92
CA ALA A 672 10.17 -28.38 11.83
C ALA A 672 10.04 -26.88 12.04
N LEU A 673 10.00 -26.46 13.30
CA LEU A 673 10.17 -25.06 13.68
C LEU A 673 11.67 -24.75 13.76
N VAL A 674 12.12 -23.83 12.93
CA VAL A 674 13.50 -23.35 12.87
C VAL A 674 13.54 -21.85 13.16
N SER A 675 14.56 -21.41 13.89
CA SER A 675 14.74 -19.99 14.22
C SER A 675 16.14 -19.50 13.88
N PRO A 676 16.29 -18.25 13.43
CA PRO A 676 17.59 -17.67 13.17
C PRO A 676 18.36 -17.48 14.48
N ILE A 677 19.67 -17.69 14.43
CA ILE A 677 20.59 -17.43 15.54
C ILE A 677 20.94 -15.94 15.51
N LYS A 678 20.59 -15.22 16.59
CA LYS A 678 20.91 -13.79 16.72
C LYS A 678 22.42 -13.59 16.81
N SER A 679 22.93 -12.62 16.05
CA SER A 679 24.36 -12.33 15.94
C SER A 679 24.72 -10.90 16.36
N PHE A 680 23.76 -10.13 16.84
CA PHE A 680 23.97 -8.76 17.29
C PHE A 680 24.82 -8.73 18.57
N GLN A 681 25.84 -7.88 18.59
CA GLN A 681 26.74 -7.68 19.71
C GLN A 681 27.03 -6.18 19.86
N LYS A 682 26.89 -5.66 21.09
CA LYS A 682 27.38 -4.33 21.46
C LYS A 682 28.84 -4.42 21.91
N SER A 683 29.61 -3.37 21.68
CA SER A 683 30.97 -3.24 22.20
C SER A 683 30.96 -2.79 23.66
N GLY A 684 31.81 -3.37 24.50
CA GLY A 684 32.04 -2.88 25.87
C GLY A 684 32.73 -1.52 25.95
N LYS A 685 33.23 -0.97 24.83
CA LYS A 685 33.93 0.34 24.81
C LYS A 685 33.03 1.54 25.10
N PHE A 686 31.71 1.36 25.04
CA PHE A 686 30.71 2.40 25.28
C PHE A 686 29.82 2.09 26.48
N GLU A 687 30.31 1.25 27.40
CA GLU A 687 29.59 0.98 28.64
C GLU A 687 29.40 2.29 29.43
N ASN A 688 28.15 2.59 29.80
CA ASN A 688 27.71 3.85 30.41
C ASN A 688 27.79 5.10 29.52
N ASP A 689 27.91 4.96 28.19
CA ASP A 689 27.77 6.09 27.27
C ASP A 689 26.27 6.42 27.08
N PRO A 690 25.79 7.63 27.46
CA PRO A 690 24.36 7.96 27.39
C PRO A 690 23.77 7.95 25.98
N PHE A 691 24.61 7.93 24.94
CA PHE A 691 24.17 7.74 23.56
C PHE A 691 24.02 6.25 23.21
N ASP A 692 24.90 5.37 23.69
CA ASP A 692 24.78 3.91 23.46
C ASP A 692 23.58 3.29 24.16
N ASP A 693 23.26 3.76 25.36
CA ASP A 693 22.08 3.33 26.13
C ASP A 693 20.77 3.60 25.38
N ARG A 694 20.77 4.52 24.42
CA ARG A 694 19.61 4.80 23.58
C ARG A 694 19.36 3.73 22.53
N LEU A 695 20.38 3.00 22.08
CA LEU A 695 20.22 2.00 21.02
C LEU A 695 19.40 0.82 21.54
N ARG A 696 18.14 0.74 21.11
CA ARG A 696 17.19 -0.31 21.52
C ARG A 696 17.26 -1.53 20.60
N ARG A 697 17.41 -1.30 19.29
CA ARG A 697 17.36 -2.36 18.29
C ARG A 697 18.18 -1.99 17.05
N ILE A 698 18.85 -2.99 16.49
CA ILE A 698 19.36 -2.98 15.12
C ILE A 698 18.96 -4.28 14.45
N GLU A 699 18.54 -4.19 13.20
CA GLU A 699 18.09 -5.35 12.42
C GLU A 699 18.53 -5.18 10.97
N VAL A 700 19.00 -6.28 10.35
CA VAL A 700 19.35 -6.30 8.93
C VAL A 700 18.47 -7.33 8.24
N SER A 701 17.70 -6.86 7.26
CA SER A 701 16.83 -7.70 6.44
C SER A 701 16.48 -6.97 5.13
N SER A 702 15.52 -7.49 4.36
CA SER A 702 15.00 -6.90 3.13
C SER A 702 13.51 -6.55 3.24
N ASP A 703 12.98 -5.89 2.22
CA ASP A 703 11.54 -5.60 2.08
C ASP A 703 11.01 -4.68 3.20
N PHE A 704 11.71 -3.57 3.43
CA PHE A 704 11.32 -2.57 4.43
C PHE A 704 9.98 -1.91 4.08
N ASP A 705 9.02 -2.03 4.99
CA ASP A 705 7.74 -1.35 4.94
C ASP A 705 7.88 0.03 5.58
N VAL A 706 8.01 1.06 4.75
CA VAL A 706 8.13 2.46 5.17
C VAL A 706 6.91 3.00 5.93
N LYS A 707 5.76 2.33 5.84
CA LYS A 707 4.51 2.73 6.50
C LYS A 707 4.45 2.18 7.92
N GLU A 708 4.80 0.90 8.09
CA GLU A 708 4.78 0.22 9.39
C GLU A 708 6.16 0.17 10.09
N LEU A 709 7.20 0.69 9.46
CA LEU A 709 8.54 0.86 9.99
C LEU A 709 9.20 -0.47 10.43
N LEU A 710 9.03 -1.53 9.63
CA LEU A 710 9.60 -2.86 9.86
C LEU A 710 9.97 -3.56 8.56
N PHE A 711 10.74 -4.65 8.63
CA PHE A 711 11.00 -5.52 7.49
C PHE A 711 9.90 -6.58 7.32
N ARG A 712 9.33 -6.68 6.11
CA ARG A 712 8.35 -7.74 5.78
C ARG A 712 9.02 -9.09 5.57
N ASN A 713 10.33 -9.12 5.33
CA ASN A 713 11.13 -10.34 5.42
C ASN A 713 11.47 -10.65 6.89
N PHE A 714 10.47 -11.09 7.66
CA PHE A 714 10.61 -11.40 9.09
C PHE A 714 11.70 -12.44 9.38
N ALA A 715 11.90 -13.40 8.47
CA ALA A 715 12.90 -14.45 8.61
C ALA A 715 14.34 -13.97 8.34
N GLY A 716 14.53 -12.79 7.72
CA GLY A 716 15.85 -12.29 7.35
C GLY A 716 16.56 -13.15 6.30
N ILE A 717 15.82 -13.98 5.56
CA ILE A 717 16.39 -14.87 4.55
C ILE A 717 16.66 -14.07 3.28
N MET A 718 17.92 -14.00 2.87
CA MET A 718 18.35 -13.24 1.70
C MET A 718 19.12 -14.13 0.73
N GLY A 719 18.89 -13.89 -0.57
CA GLY A 719 19.64 -14.49 -1.66
C GLY A 719 20.46 -13.43 -2.41
N PRO A 720 21.16 -13.82 -3.50
CA PRO A 720 22.05 -12.92 -4.21
C PRO A 720 21.35 -11.72 -4.86
N GLN A 721 20.04 -11.80 -5.08
CA GLN A 721 19.25 -10.73 -5.69
C GLN A 721 18.54 -9.82 -4.68
N SER A 722 18.62 -10.15 -3.39
CA SER A 722 17.98 -9.38 -2.31
C SER A 722 18.58 -7.97 -2.18
N GLU A 723 17.81 -7.07 -1.59
CA GLU A 723 18.23 -5.70 -1.29
C GLU A 723 18.24 -5.48 0.22
N PRO A 724 19.38 -5.71 0.90
CA PRO A 724 19.47 -5.56 2.34
C PRO A 724 19.41 -4.09 2.75
N GLY A 725 18.74 -3.82 3.87
CA GLY A 725 18.78 -2.56 4.58
C GLY A 725 19.04 -2.79 6.06
N VAL A 726 19.41 -1.73 6.76
CA VAL A 726 19.49 -1.71 8.23
C VAL A 726 18.33 -0.89 8.79
N LEU A 727 17.63 -1.45 9.76
CA LEU A 727 16.71 -0.75 10.66
C LEU A 727 17.41 -0.53 11.98
N HIS A 728 17.31 0.67 12.54
CA HIS A 728 17.84 0.98 13.86
C HIS A 728 16.86 1.86 14.64
N GLU A 729 16.73 1.59 15.92
CA GLU A 729 15.77 2.21 16.82
C GLU A 729 16.48 2.79 18.04
N TRP A 730 16.18 4.05 18.31
CA TRP A 730 16.79 4.82 19.38
C TRP A 730 15.74 5.38 20.33
N GLY A 731 15.98 5.24 21.63
CA GLY A 731 15.28 5.96 22.69
C GLY A 731 15.64 7.45 22.71
N ARG A 732 15.05 8.20 23.64
CA ARG A 732 15.35 9.63 23.84
C ARG A 732 16.72 9.80 24.52
N GLY A 733 17.50 10.80 24.13
CA GLY A 733 18.81 11.11 24.76
C GLY A 733 19.69 12.04 23.91
N PRO A 734 20.98 12.21 24.22
CA PRO A 734 21.85 13.16 23.51
C PRO A 734 22.01 12.81 22.03
N ALA A 735 22.07 13.80 21.14
CA ALA A 735 22.31 13.55 19.71
C ALA A 735 23.78 13.19 19.42
N SER A 736 24.01 12.34 18.43
CA SER A 736 25.34 11.98 17.92
C SER A 736 25.21 11.49 16.48
N SER A 737 26.34 11.20 15.83
CA SER A 737 26.38 10.42 14.60
C SER A 737 26.92 9.02 14.81
N VAL A 738 26.53 8.11 13.91
CA VAL A 738 27.08 6.76 13.79
C VAL A 738 27.43 6.48 12.33
N THR A 739 28.52 5.74 12.11
CA THR A 739 28.94 5.29 10.78
C THR A 739 28.65 3.82 10.61
N PHE A 740 27.86 3.46 9.59
CA PHE A 740 27.61 2.09 9.20
C PHE A 740 28.60 1.65 8.14
N VAL A 741 29.20 0.46 8.31
CA VAL A 741 30.11 -0.16 7.36
C VAL A 741 29.63 -1.57 7.02
N TRP A 742 29.36 -1.81 5.75
CA TRP A 742 28.90 -3.08 5.20
C TRP A 742 30.10 -3.85 4.64
N ILE A 743 30.32 -5.07 5.14
CA ILE A 743 31.47 -5.90 4.77
C ILE A 743 30.95 -7.23 4.27
N ASP A 744 31.39 -7.61 3.08
CA ASP A 744 30.99 -8.86 2.45
C ASP A 744 31.84 -10.06 2.94
N PRO A 745 31.49 -11.30 2.55
CA PRO A 745 32.18 -12.50 3.01
C PRO A 745 33.65 -12.61 2.59
N ALA A 746 34.07 -11.85 1.57
CA ALA A 746 35.46 -11.79 1.08
C ALA A 746 36.22 -10.58 1.64
N GLN A 747 35.74 -9.97 2.73
CA GLN A 747 36.30 -8.75 3.35
C GLN A 747 36.29 -7.53 2.42
N VAL A 748 35.39 -7.49 1.42
CA VAL A 748 35.19 -6.27 0.61
C VAL A 748 34.26 -5.33 1.36
N VAL A 749 34.69 -4.08 1.57
CA VAL A 749 33.81 -3.04 2.09
C VAL A 749 32.85 -2.62 0.98
N ALA A 750 31.59 -3.02 1.13
CA ALA A 750 30.54 -2.83 0.12
C ALA A 750 29.90 -1.44 0.19
N GLY A 751 29.93 -0.80 1.35
CA GLY A 751 29.40 0.54 1.57
C GLY A 751 29.74 1.08 2.95
N SER A 752 29.93 2.40 3.03
CA SER A 752 30.15 3.13 4.28
C SER A 752 29.38 4.45 4.24
N TYR A 753 28.65 4.79 5.30
CA TYR A 753 27.93 6.06 5.40
C TYR A 753 27.67 6.45 6.86
N GLU A 754 27.68 7.75 7.13
CA GLU A 754 27.35 8.34 8.42
C GLU A 754 25.84 8.67 8.49
N VAL A 755 25.24 8.43 9.65
CA VAL A 755 23.85 8.74 9.99
C VAL A 755 23.83 9.60 11.24
N LYS A 756 23.04 10.68 11.21
CA LYS A 756 22.84 11.57 12.36
C LYS A 756 21.60 11.13 13.13
N VAL A 757 21.78 10.86 14.42
CA VAL A 757 20.74 10.42 15.35
C VAL A 757 20.36 11.61 16.23
N GLY A 758 19.14 12.13 16.05
CA GLY A 758 18.61 13.28 16.79
C GLY A 758 18.31 12.99 18.28
N ILE A 759 17.81 13.98 19.03
CA ILE A 759 17.55 13.86 20.49
C ILE A 759 16.29 13.03 20.81
N SER A 760 15.30 13.06 19.93
CA SER A 760 14.02 12.37 20.11
C SER A 760 14.15 10.87 19.89
N GLU A 761 13.13 10.13 20.31
CA GLU A 761 12.95 8.75 19.85
C GLU A 761 12.79 8.73 18.34
N GLN A 762 13.47 7.80 17.67
CA GLN A 762 13.42 7.65 16.23
C GLN A 762 13.64 6.19 15.81
N ILE A 763 12.90 5.78 14.79
CA ILE A 763 13.11 4.54 14.07
C ILE A 763 13.52 4.94 12.66
N GLU A 764 14.71 4.53 12.26
CA GLU A 764 15.30 4.92 10.99
C GLU A 764 15.74 3.68 10.21
N HIS A 765 15.74 3.81 8.89
CA HIS A 765 16.12 2.75 7.98
C HIS A 765 16.99 3.30 6.86
N HIS A 766 18.07 2.57 6.55
CA HIS A 766 18.97 2.90 5.46
C HIS A 766 19.20 1.67 4.57
N LYS A 767 19.05 1.87 3.27
CA LYS A 767 19.29 0.86 2.25
C LYS A 767 20.45 1.29 1.35
N PRO A 768 21.65 0.71 1.48
CA PRO A 768 22.75 1.03 0.57
C PRO A 768 22.44 0.53 -0.85
N PRO A 769 22.79 1.30 -1.91
CA PRO A 769 22.56 0.92 -3.30
C PRO A 769 23.61 -0.09 -3.79
N LEU A 770 23.63 -1.28 -3.20
CA LEU A 770 24.61 -2.32 -3.52
C LEU A 770 24.33 -2.93 -4.90
N ARG A 771 25.36 -3.00 -5.76
CA ARG A 771 25.27 -3.74 -7.04
C ARG A 771 25.07 -5.24 -6.79
N LYS A 772 24.27 -5.87 -7.64
CA LYS A 772 23.92 -7.29 -7.62
C LYS A 772 24.76 -8.10 -8.64
N PRO A 773 24.84 -9.43 -8.50
CA PRO A 773 24.40 -10.23 -7.36
C PRO A 773 25.25 -9.95 -6.11
N LEU A 774 24.65 -10.06 -4.92
CA LEU A 774 25.40 -10.07 -3.65
C LEU A 774 26.20 -11.37 -3.55
N ARG A 775 27.46 -11.28 -3.13
CA ARG A 775 28.29 -12.46 -2.90
C ARG A 775 27.70 -13.32 -1.78
N PRO A 776 27.41 -14.61 -1.99
CA PRO A 776 26.89 -15.47 -0.94
C PRO A 776 27.89 -15.72 0.18
N GLY A 777 27.40 -15.87 1.39
CA GLY A 777 28.20 -16.06 2.60
C GLY A 777 27.70 -15.23 3.78
N VAL A 778 28.55 -15.15 4.82
CA VAL A 778 28.27 -14.36 6.03
C VAL A 778 28.74 -12.92 5.82
N TRP A 779 27.79 -12.01 5.74
CA TRP A 779 28.02 -10.58 5.70
C TRP A 779 28.09 -10.01 7.11
N LYS A 780 28.81 -8.90 7.27
CA LYS A 780 28.89 -8.14 8.53
C LYS A 780 28.42 -6.70 8.31
N LEU A 781 27.65 -6.21 9.27
CA LEU A 781 27.36 -4.80 9.43
C LEU A 781 28.02 -4.33 10.73
N LYS A 782 28.93 -3.37 10.62
CA LYS A 782 29.56 -2.72 11.77
C LYS A 782 29.03 -1.30 11.92
N MET A 783 28.81 -0.87 13.15
CA MET A 783 28.38 0.46 13.51
C MET A 783 29.44 1.11 14.41
N PHE A 784 29.90 2.30 14.03
CA PHE A 784 30.95 3.03 14.73
C PHE A 784 30.43 4.38 15.23
N LYS A 785 30.95 4.84 16.37
CA LYS A 785 30.82 6.22 16.83
C LYS A 785 32.23 6.80 16.97
N ASN A 786 32.51 7.90 16.29
CA ASN A 786 33.87 8.47 16.19
C ASN A 786 34.92 7.42 15.79
N TRP A 787 34.56 6.54 14.84
CA TRP A 787 35.38 5.40 14.41
C TRP A 787 35.75 4.39 15.50
N VAL A 788 35.15 4.45 16.69
CA VAL A 788 35.24 3.37 17.69
C VAL A 788 34.05 2.43 17.50
N LEU A 789 34.31 1.13 17.40
CA LEU A 789 33.27 0.12 17.18
C LEU A 789 32.27 0.14 18.32
N MET A 790 31.02 0.43 18.00
CA MET A 790 29.91 0.56 18.95
C MET A 790 29.06 -0.71 18.97
N ALA A 791 28.73 -1.25 17.80
CA ALA A 791 28.05 -2.54 17.70
C ALA A 791 28.31 -3.21 16.36
N GLU A 792 28.08 -4.52 16.28
CA GLU A 792 28.08 -5.25 15.03
C GLU A 792 27.00 -6.34 14.98
N THR A 793 26.63 -6.72 13.77
CA THR A 793 25.77 -7.86 13.50
C THR A 793 26.20 -8.54 12.20
N SER A 794 25.73 -9.76 11.99
CA SER A 794 26.02 -10.51 10.77
C SER A 794 24.80 -11.28 10.27
N PHE A 795 24.65 -11.33 8.95
CA PHE A 795 23.55 -11.98 8.25
C PHE A 795 24.10 -12.85 7.12
N ILE A 796 23.28 -13.77 6.61
CA ILE A 796 23.69 -14.63 5.50
C ILE A 796 23.00 -14.24 4.21
N VAL A 797 23.77 -14.27 3.13
CA VAL A 797 23.26 -14.35 1.76
C VAL A 797 23.43 -15.79 1.33
N VAL A 798 22.31 -16.52 1.19
CA VAL A 798 22.30 -17.93 0.82
C VAL A 798 22.58 -18.05 -0.69
N PRO A 799 23.51 -18.92 -1.13
CA PRO A 799 23.75 -19.12 -2.56
C PRO A 799 22.50 -19.70 -3.21
N GLN A 800 22.17 -19.21 -4.40
CA GLN A 800 21.00 -19.63 -5.14
C GLN A 800 21.26 -21.01 -5.76
N THR A 801 20.59 -22.03 -5.21
CA THR A 801 20.68 -23.44 -5.64
C THR A 801 19.61 -23.79 -6.68
N HIS A 802 18.60 -22.94 -6.87
CA HIS A 802 17.46 -23.16 -7.77
C HIS A 802 17.32 -22.04 -8.81
N LEU A 803 16.87 -22.39 -10.02
CA LEU A 803 16.47 -21.44 -11.06
C LEU A 803 15.20 -21.98 -11.74
N GLY A 804 14.11 -21.21 -11.70
CA GLY A 804 12.81 -21.66 -12.20
C GLY A 804 12.29 -22.89 -11.45
N GLY A 805 12.65 -23.06 -10.17
CA GLY A 805 12.31 -24.24 -9.36
C GLY A 805 13.15 -25.48 -9.63
N LEU A 806 14.11 -25.43 -10.57
CA LEU A 806 15.00 -26.55 -10.89
C LEU A 806 16.40 -26.35 -10.29
N PRO A 807 17.09 -27.43 -9.88
CA PRO A 807 18.47 -27.34 -9.37
C PRO A 807 19.44 -26.75 -10.40
N VAL A 808 20.30 -25.83 -9.98
CA VAL A 808 21.35 -25.24 -10.81
C VAL A 808 22.49 -26.24 -11.00
N LYS A 809 22.55 -26.88 -12.17
CA LYS A 809 23.62 -27.85 -12.52
C LYS A 809 24.74 -27.25 -13.38
N ASN A 810 24.46 -26.16 -14.09
CA ASN A 810 25.43 -25.51 -14.97
C ASN A 810 26.32 -24.54 -14.18
N THR A 811 27.64 -24.75 -14.26
CA THR A 811 28.66 -23.96 -13.57
C THR A 811 28.69 -22.48 -14.00
N THR A 812 28.48 -22.19 -15.27
CA THR A 812 28.44 -20.80 -15.78
C THR A 812 27.24 -20.06 -15.21
N ILE A 813 26.07 -20.71 -15.16
CA ILE A 813 24.86 -20.15 -14.55
C ILE A 813 25.07 -19.95 -13.04
N ALA A 814 25.66 -20.93 -12.35
CA ALA A 814 25.98 -20.80 -10.93
C ALA A 814 26.87 -19.59 -10.64
N ALA A 815 27.92 -19.38 -11.44
CA ALA A 815 28.82 -18.24 -11.30
C ALA A 815 28.11 -16.90 -11.55
N GLN A 816 27.22 -16.83 -12.54
CA GLN A 816 26.43 -15.62 -12.80
C GLN A 816 25.49 -15.27 -11.64
N LEU A 817 24.92 -16.27 -10.98
CA LEU A 817 24.01 -16.06 -9.85
C LEU A 817 24.74 -15.76 -8.54
N ASN A 818 25.91 -16.38 -8.32
CA ASN A 818 26.57 -16.46 -7.02
C ASN A 818 27.97 -15.80 -6.97
N GLY A 819 28.44 -15.16 -8.05
CA GLY A 819 29.81 -14.63 -8.17
C GLY A 819 30.10 -13.31 -7.45
N GLY A 820 29.07 -12.59 -7.02
CA GLY A 820 29.21 -11.17 -6.62
C GLY A 820 29.20 -10.22 -7.83
N PRO A 821 29.22 -8.89 -7.62
CA PRO A 821 29.14 -7.93 -8.71
C PRO A 821 30.51 -7.77 -9.41
N ALA A 822 30.52 -7.87 -10.75
CA ALA A 822 31.75 -7.80 -11.54
C ALA A 822 32.51 -6.45 -11.42
N LYS A 823 31.80 -5.34 -11.17
CA LYS A 823 32.37 -4.00 -11.03
C LYS A 823 32.50 -3.52 -9.57
N GLY A 824 32.41 -4.43 -8.60
CA GLY A 824 32.30 -4.09 -7.18
C GLY A 824 30.92 -3.53 -6.81
N TYR A 825 30.67 -3.33 -5.51
CA TYR A 825 29.35 -2.98 -4.98
C TYR A 825 28.95 -1.52 -5.20
N THR A 826 29.92 -0.62 -5.33
CA THR A 826 29.74 0.84 -5.46
C THR A 826 30.84 1.44 -6.34
N GLU A 827 30.67 2.70 -6.75
CA GLU A 827 31.70 3.52 -7.42
C GLU A 827 32.56 4.29 -6.42
N ALA A 828 32.10 4.42 -5.18
CA ALA A 828 32.84 5.12 -4.14
C ALA A 828 34.14 4.39 -3.79
N ASP A 829 35.22 5.16 -3.64
CA ASP A 829 36.47 4.66 -3.08
C ASP A 829 36.34 4.48 -1.57
N LEU A 830 36.53 3.25 -1.12
CA LEU A 830 36.41 2.84 0.29
C LEU A 830 37.73 2.30 0.85
N SER A 831 38.85 2.52 0.15
CA SER A 831 40.20 2.08 0.55
C SER A 831 40.59 2.59 1.94
N THR A 832 40.31 3.86 2.25
CA THR A 832 40.58 4.45 3.58
C THR A 832 39.83 3.74 4.70
N VAL A 833 38.62 3.25 4.44
CA VAL A 833 37.82 2.46 5.40
C VAL A 833 38.40 1.05 5.53
N GLU A 834 38.87 0.46 4.45
CA GLU A 834 39.56 -0.84 4.47
C GLU A 834 40.84 -0.78 5.30
N ASP A 835 41.66 0.26 5.10
CA ASP A 835 42.88 0.50 5.87
C ASP A 835 42.58 0.68 7.36
N PHE A 836 41.55 1.47 7.69
CA PHE A 836 41.09 1.65 9.07
C PHE A 836 40.67 0.32 9.72
N LEU A 837 40.02 -0.56 8.97
CA LEU A 837 39.60 -1.88 9.44
C LEU A 837 40.75 -2.91 9.49
N GLY A 838 41.96 -2.54 9.04
CA GLY A 838 43.11 -3.43 8.96
C GLY A 838 42.95 -4.52 7.88
N ILE A 839 42.16 -4.26 6.83
CA ILE A 839 41.93 -5.22 5.75
C ILE A 839 43.06 -5.11 4.75
N SER A 840 43.99 -6.06 4.79
CA SER A 840 45.10 -6.08 3.82
C SER A 840 44.61 -6.36 2.40
N LYS A 841 45.16 -5.64 1.42
CA LYS A 841 44.84 -5.83 0.00
C LYS A 841 45.11 -7.27 -0.47
N ALA A 842 46.23 -7.85 -0.05
CA ALA A 842 46.62 -9.22 -0.41
C ALA A 842 45.65 -10.27 0.16
N THR A 843 45.21 -10.11 1.41
CA THR A 843 44.20 -10.99 2.03
C THR A 843 42.87 -10.87 1.28
N LYS A 844 42.43 -9.65 0.98
CA LYS A 844 41.20 -9.38 0.24
C LYS A 844 41.21 -10.02 -1.15
N GLU A 845 42.27 -9.84 -1.92
CA GLU A 845 42.41 -10.45 -3.26
C GLU A 845 42.38 -11.99 -3.21
N THR A 846 43.02 -12.58 -2.18
CA THR A 846 42.99 -14.03 -1.95
C THR A 846 41.57 -14.51 -1.67
N LEU A 847 40.84 -13.85 -0.76
CA LEU A 847 39.46 -14.20 -0.41
C LEU A 847 38.49 -14.00 -1.58
N ILE A 848 38.68 -12.98 -2.40
CA ILE A 848 37.90 -12.78 -3.63
C ILE A 848 38.12 -13.95 -4.58
N ARG A 849 39.38 -14.37 -4.81
CA ARG A 849 39.69 -15.51 -5.67
C ARG A 849 39.03 -16.80 -5.16
N GLU A 850 39.09 -17.06 -3.85
CA GLU A 850 38.40 -18.20 -3.24
C GLU A 850 36.88 -18.12 -3.42
N ALA A 851 36.28 -16.94 -3.26
CA ALA A 851 34.86 -16.74 -3.48
C ALA A 851 34.46 -16.96 -4.95
N THR A 852 35.28 -16.51 -5.90
CA THR A 852 35.08 -16.79 -7.33
C THR A 852 35.10 -18.29 -7.60
N LEU A 853 36.05 -19.04 -7.02
CA LEU A 853 36.08 -20.51 -7.15
C LEU A 853 34.83 -21.17 -6.53
N ARG A 854 34.35 -20.69 -5.37
CA ARG A 854 33.10 -21.19 -4.75
C ARG A 854 31.87 -20.90 -5.61
N SER A 855 31.84 -19.77 -6.33
CA SER A 855 30.71 -19.41 -7.19
C SER A 855 30.49 -20.38 -8.36
N LEU A 856 31.50 -21.15 -8.75
CA LEU A 856 31.45 -22.17 -9.80
C LEU A 856 30.78 -23.49 -9.34
N ARG A 857 30.52 -23.66 -8.04
CA ARG A 857 29.87 -24.87 -7.49
C ARG A 857 28.47 -25.00 -8.08
N SER A 858 28.11 -26.21 -8.50
CA SER A 858 26.78 -26.55 -9.01
C SER A 858 26.32 -27.91 -8.46
N GLY A 859 25.03 -28.23 -8.62
CA GLY A 859 24.45 -29.48 -8.14
C GLY A 859 24.64 -29.67 -6.62
N ALA A 860 24.97 -30.89 -6.20
CA ALA A 860 25.10 -31.25 -4.79
C ALA A 860 26.14 -30.40 -4.03
N VAL A 861 27.26 -30.05 -4.66
CA VAL A 861 28.32 -29.25 -4.03
C VAL A 861 27.87 -27.81 -3.76
N LEU A 862 26.95 -27.29 -4.58
CA LEU A 862 26.30 -25.98 -4.33
C LEU A 862 25.30 -26.06 -3.18
N GLU A 863 24.56 -27.17 -3.07
CA GLU A 863 23.65 -27.41 -1.94
C GLU A 863 24.39 -27.57 -0.62
N GLU A 864 25.51 -28.30 -0.59
CA GLU A 864 26.38 -28.42 0.59
C GLU A 864 26.92 -27.06 1.04
N TRP A 865 27.25 -26.18 0.10
CA TRP A 865 27.64 -24.81 0.44
C TRP A 865 26.50 -24.00 1.05
N ALA A 866 25.28 -24.13 0.50
CA ALA A 866 24.09 -23.50 1.07
C ALA A 866 23.79 -24.03 2.49
N ASP A 867 23.95 -25.34 2.70
CA ASP A 867 23.74 -26.02 3.98
C ASP A 867 24.75 -25.57 5.02
N ALA A 868 26.04 -25.54 4.69
CA ALA A 868 27.08 -25.06 5.60
C ALA A 868 26.79 -23.64 6.13
N LEU A 869 26.31 -22.74 5.25
CA LEU A 869 25.93 -21.38 5.64
C LEU A 869 24.66 -21.36 6.50
N THR A 870 23.61 -22.04 6.06
CA THR A 870 22.32 -22.05 6.74
C THR A 870 22.43 -22.71 8.12
N PHE A 871 23.12 -23.84 8.22
CA PHE A 871 23.29 -24.61 9.47
C PHE A 871 24.09 -23.81 10.50
N SER A 872 24.99 -22.93 10.06
CA SER A 872 25.77 -22.08 10.97
C SER A 872 24.95 -20.96 11.61
N ARG A 873 23.80 -20.57 11.02
CA ARG A 873 22.99 -19.41 11.44
C ARG A 873 21.54 -19.72 11.77
N TRP A 874 21.14 -20.98 11.70
CA TRP A 874 19.79 -21.43 12.02
C TRP A 874 19.86 -22.62 12.97
N SER A 875 18.82 -22.74 13.81
CA SER A 875 18.72 -23.85 14.75
C SER A 875 17.32 -24.43 14.72
N VAL A 876 17.25 -25.77 14.79
CA VAL A 876 15.97 -26.49 14.94
C VAL A 876 15.51 -26.35 16.38
N LYS A 877 14.25 -25.97 16.58
CA LYS A 877 13.64 -25.80 17.91
C LYS A 877 12.73 -26.96 18.28
N ARG A 878 11.92 -27.41 17.32
CA ARG A 878 10.94 -28.48 17.47
C ARG A 878 10.75 -29.19 16.13
N ILE A 879 10.41 -30.47 16.20
CA ILE A 879 10.08 -31.30 15.05
C ILE A 879 8.84 -32.13 15.40
N CYS A 880 7.97 -32.37 14.44
CA CYS A 880 6.86 -33.30 14.53
C CYS A 880 6.62 -33.99 13.18
N PHE A 881 5.89 -35.10 13.18
CA PHE A 881 5.47 -35.80 11.97
C PHE A 881 3.98 -35.52 11.67
N ALA A 882 3.70 -35.17 10.41
CA ALA A 882 2.34 -35.04 9.90
C ALA A 882 1.80 -36.44 9.58
N ALA A 883 0.71 -36.84 10.22
CA ALA A 883 0.25 -38.23 10.22
C ALA A 883 -0.20 -38.71 8.83
N THR A 884 0.49 -39.69 8.25
CA THR A 884 -0.08 -40.59 7.20
C THR A 884 0.65 -41.94 7.15
N PRO A 885 -0.05 -43.10 7.29
CA PRO A 885 -1.37 -43.30 7.88
C PRO A 885 -1.29 -43.56 9.41
N ALA A 886 -2.44 -43.37 10.07
CA ALA A 886 -2.71 -43.43 11.50
C ALA A 886 -1.80 -44.37 12.32
N HIS A 887 -0.77 -43.82 12.95
CA HIS A 887 -0.17 -44.43 14.14
C HIS A 887 -0.29 -43.46 15.31
N PRO A 888 -0.81 -43.88 16.48
CA PRO A 888 -1.11 -43.00 17.61
C PRO A 888 0.10 -42.25 18.19
N THR A 889 1.33 -42.63 17.82
CA THR A 889 2.56 -41.96 18.26
C THR A 889 3.23 -41.09 17.20
N GLY A 890 2.76 -41.05 15.94
CA GLY A 890 3.45 -40.31 14.87
C GLY A 890 4.93 -40.68 14.69
N GLY A 891 5.37 -41.79 15.31
CA GLY A 891 6.75 -41.98 15.75
C GLY A 891 7.26 -43.42 15.58
N VAL A 892 6.59 -44.26 14.77
CA VAL A 892 7.20 -45.56 14.38
C VAL A 892 8.50 -45.35 13.59
N PHE A 893 8.67 -44.17 12.97
CA PHE A 893 9.86 -43.81 12.21
C PHE A 893 11.11 -43.54 13.07
N CYS A 894 10.89 -43.02 14.28
CA CYS A 894 11.94 -42.61 15.21
C CYS A 894 11.57 -43.04 16.63
N PRO A 895 11.35 -44.35 16.91
CA PRO A 895 10.76 -44.80 18.17
C PRO A 895 11.59 -44.41 19.40
N GLN A 896 12.91 -44.23 19.23
CA GLN A 896 13.82 -43.76 20.27
C GLN A 896 13.65 -42.26 20.60
N LEU A 897 13.15 -41.47 19.66
CA LEU A 897 12.87 -40.05 19.85
C LEU A 897 11.37 -39.94 20.10
N ARG A 898 10.96 -39.74 21.35
CA ARG A 898 9.54 -39.52 21.72
C ARG A 898 9.02 -38.21 21.09
N ILE A 899 8.81 -38.21 19.78
CA ILE A 899 8.36 -37.08 18.97
C ILE A 899 6.84 -37.14 18.87
N GLU A 900 6.18 -36.07 19.29
CA GLU A 900 4.72 -35.97 19.23
C GLU A 900 4.24 -35.79 17.78
N PRO A 901 3.08 -36.37 17.42
CA PRO A 901 2.38 -36.02 16.20
C PRO A 901 2.08 -34.53 16.12
N CYS A 902 2.16 -33.94 14.92
CA CYS A 902 2.02 -32.50 14.75
C CYS A 902 0.72 -31.90 15.32
N HIS A 903 -0.41 -32.62 15.21
CA HIS A 903 -1.71 -32.16 15.70
C HIS A 903 -1.83 -32.11 17.24
N TYR A 904 -0.92 -32.75 17.99
CA TYR A 904 -0.87 -32.64 19.45
C TYR A 904 0.06 -31.53 19.93
N THR A 905 0.84 -30.92 19.05
CA THR A 905 1.81 -29.89 19.44
C THR A 905 1.14 -28.52 19.62
N SER A 906 1.85 -27.60 20.26
CA SER A 906 1.39 -26.22 20.47
C SER A 906 1.81 -25.22 19.39
N TRP A 907 2.65 -25.64 18.44
CA TRP A 907 3.34 -24.75 17.50
C TRP A 907 3.18 -25.15 16.04
N SER A 908 2.83 -26.40 15.74
CA SER A 908 2.65 -26.87 14.36
C SER A 908 1.49 -26.15 13.67
N THR A 909 1.55 -26.06 12.34
CA THR A 909 0.43 -25.54 11.56
C THR A 909 -0.78 -26.50 11.56
N LEU A 910 -0.54 -27.79 11.88
CA LEU A 910 -1.56 -28.83 11.99
C LEU A 910 -2.16 -28.93 13.40
N ALA A 911 -1.67 -28.15 14.35
CA ALA A 911 -2.26 -28.03 15.67
C ALA A 911 -3.64 -27.35 15.58
N PRO A 912 -4.62 -27.73 16.41
CA PRO A 912 -5.92 -27.06 16.45
C PRO A 912 -5.77 -25.56 16.74
N ASP A 913 -6.37 -24.73 15.88
CA ASP A 913 -6.47 -23.28 16.05
C ASP A 913 -7.95 -22.89 16.19
N VAL A 914 -8.37 -22.71 17.44
CA VAL A 914 -9.78 -22.49 17.75
C VAL A 914 -10.31 -21.13 17.27
N LYS A 915 -9.41 -20.18 16.99
CA LYS A 915 -9.76 -18.81 16.57
C LYS A 915 -10.24 -18.75 15.12
N GLU A 916 -9.90 -19.75 14.31
CA GLU A 916 -10.24 -19.82 12.88
C GLU A 916 -11.25 -20.91 12.53
N MET A 917 -11.79 -21.62 13.53
CA MET A 917 -12.79 -22.66 13.28
C MET A 917 -14.04 -22.04 12.66
N LEU A 918 -14.25 -22.35 11.38
CA LEU A 918 -15.53 -22.21 10.71
C LEU A 918 -16.37 -23.40 11.18
N SER A 919 -17.26 -23.20 12.15
CA SER A 919 -18.27 -24.22 12.42
C SER A 919 -19.12 -24.41 11.17
N ALA A 920 -19.38 -25.67 10.78
CA ALA A 920 -20.44 -25.95 9.82
C ALA A 920 -21.72 -25.25 10.33
N LEU A 921 -22.34 -24.47 9.45
CA LEU A 921 -23.56 -23.71 9.71
C LEU A 921 -24.72 -24.61 10.09
#